data_AF-A0AAD9KST1-F1
#
_entry.id   AF-A0AAD9KST1-F1
#
_cell.length_a   1.000
_cell.length_b   1.000
_cell.length_c   1.000
_cell.angle_alpha   90.00
_cell.angle_beta   90.00
_cell.angle_gamma   90.00
#
_symmetry.space_group_name_H-M   'P 1'
#
loop_
_entity.id
_entity.type
_entity.pdbx_description
1 polymer ?
#
loop_
_entity_poly.entity_id
_entity_poly.type
_entity_poly.pdbx_seq_one_letter_code
_entity_poly.pdbx_strand_id
1 'polypeptide(L)'
;MARPQQLRLLRINQGEDRTHTLYRLEKGWVLHFVLGPSLAGLGVRLFINHPLDPRKGPNRHVYHELQWQNYSGSKVDVYDNYAEVHICLAGSFNYYFTLDGSDARETANGRGYFIVDPVLLTGQYDTKLPLDSVACQTVLTKLLGPFPQWEDRLRVAKESGYNMIHFTPLQELGASQSSYCLSDQLKLNPDFSTMLRSYTFADVGELVKKMRDEWEVLSLTDLVLNHTANESKWLQDHPQCAYNVVNTPHLRPAYLIDRIFWHLTVDIADGQYEDIGISAEINDESQLAGIRELLTTNIIPPYKIHEFYQMDVDAILQEFVTLIKVPDVPIQSIELPQLEVIQDPAYRRMRSTIDFNEALKLYRKDGSNLTNLTNNLNDLNQKQREMVEANLAVAADNLIANIRWRFVDPNGLRLGTVSKKTPLMWHYFVLPKEGLTMTEEEARMEPGAGGDFCMAHNGWVINANPMENFAEPGSDVYLRRELIPWGDSVKLKYGKSREDNPYLWEHMRKYTVETATIFHGVRLDNCHSTPIHVAEYLLDEARMVRPDLYVIAELFTNNPSIDNIFINRLGLNSLIREAMNAWEPYELGRLVHAYGGRPVGSLLQPPCRLLMPSSTHAIFLDQTHDNESPVEKRTALNLLPTSALVAMTCCASGSNRGYDELVPHHINVVTETRLYTSWSEASKNDGDKITIQTGLIEGKKILNKLHQELANAGFNQVNVVVDPKLIPVWSNIPKAAASRLATSRKALNQLHDKMMGTGLNQVRDVAESYLCPGWSDMPAALGSHVVNHKTGIIAGIRTLNLLHAELGRKGYNEVYVDKLHGDIVVVTRHNPVNHQGVIMVVRTAFHEHCDNGDTVSMSFPGIIEEVLLEAHTVQRTGGMTYTRNPRYLNGLPNYTLKMRENFKIDESKMVRLKESSTSEMSDVEFHTFIPGSIVCFKIVLDGRQKSAILNVRQLLSQFGYRMRTYSGRTLQEIMSTDLERITANLSLNDLNRVLFRVAGEEYDDGLGFGAYNLPGFGDLNYCGLQGLVSVLRNIRKSNDLGHPLCCNLRDGDWLLDYIANRLKVHSGTKQLGIWFETAFSNLRRSPRYLIPCYFDAIIFGVYSIVEEVAWATMSE
;
A
#
# COMPACT_ATOMS: atom_id res chain seq x y z
N MET A 1 -11.42 27.41 11.55
CA MET A 1 -11.27 26.95 12.95
C MET A 1 -10.13 25.93 12.99
N ALA A 2 -9.07 26.18 13.76
CA ALA A 2 -7.89 25.32 13.80
C ALA A 2 -8.21 23.98 14.49
N ARG A 3 -7.79 22.86 13.88
CA ARG A 3 -7.73 21.57 14.59
C ARG A 3 -6.79 21.73 15.81
N PRO A 4 -7.06 21.07 16.94
CA PRO A 4 -6.10 21.07 18.04
C PRO A 4 -4.75 20.58 17.53
N GLN A 5 -3.69 21.32 17.84
CA GLN A 5 -2.32 21.00 17.43
C GLN A 5 -1.98 19.59 17.91
N GLN A 6 -1.58 18.73 16.97
CA GLN A 6 -1.20 17.36 17.28
C GLN A 6 0.27 17.35 17.69
N LEU A 7 0.54 16.94 18.93
CA LEU A 7 1.89 16.80 19.46
C LEU A 7 2.22 15.31 19.61
N ARG A 8 3.38 14.91 19.09
CA ARG A 8 3.91 13.55 19.19
C ARG A 8 5.24 13.57 19.91
N LEU A 9 5.40 12.70 20.89
CA LEU A 9 6.63 12.57 21.68
C LEU A 9 7.39 11.33 21.22
N LEU A 10 8.60 11.48 20.69
CA LEU A 10 9.49 10.37 20.35
C LEU A 10 10.57 10.27 21.42
N ARG A 11 10.44 9.26 22.28
CA ARG A 11 11.46 8.97 23.29
C ARG A 11 12.65 8.29 22.63
N ILE A 12 13.86 8.80 22.87
CA ILE A 12 15.12 8.24 22.36
C ILE A 12 15.95 7.63 23.50
N ASN A 13 16.59 6.49 23.25
CA ASN A 13 17.48 5.81 24.20
C ASN A 13 18.84 5.51 23.57
N GLN A 14 19.89 5.44 24.39
CA GLN A 14 21.23 5.06 23.95
C GLN A 14 21.21 3.66 23.30
N GLY A 15 21.90 3.53 22.16
CA GLY A 15 22.02 2.28 21.41
C GLY A 15 20.80 1.94 20.54
N GLU A 16 19.78 2.79 20.46
CA GLU A 16 18.60 2.51 19.63
C GLU A 16 18.87 2.68 18.13
N ASP A 17 18.68 1.60 17.37
CA ASP A 17 18.56 1.62 15.92
C ASP A 17 17.10 1.35 15.51
N ARG A 18 16.41 2.40 15.08
CA ARG A 18 15.00 2.36 14.66
C ARG A 18 14.84 2.44 13.15
N THR A 19 15.85 2.03 12.39
CA THR A 19 15.80 2.03 10.92
C THR A 19 14.77 1.06 10.34
N HIS A 20 14.44 -0.02 11.07
CA HIS A 20 13.41 -1.00 10.73
C HIS A 20 12.01 -0.69 11.31
N THR A 21 11.87 0.42 12.05
CA THR A 21 10.61 0.84 12.64
C THR A 21 10.01 1.96 11.82
N LEU A 22 8.73 1.84 11.45
CA LEU A 22 8.02 2.86 10.71
C LEU A 22 7.27 3.79 11.65
N TYR A 23 7.56 5.09 11.57
CA TYR A 23 6.80 6.16 12.21
C TYR A 23 6.21 7.08 11.15
N ARG A 24 4.90 7.39 11.26
CA ARG A 24 4.20 8.26 10.31
C ARG A 24 3.64 9.50 11.00
N LEU A 25 3.77 10.64 10.32
CA LEU A 25 3.32 11.96 10.75
C LEU A 25 2.56 12.65 9.60
N GLU A 26 1.75 13.65 9.93
CA GLU A 26 1.09 14.50 8.94
C GLU A 26 1.65 15.93 9.01
N LYS A 27 1.58 16.65 7.88
CA LYS A 27 1.90 18.07 7.85
C LYS A 27 1.05 18.87 8.83
N GLY A 28 1.69 19.82 9.52
CA GLY A 28 1.09 20.66 10.55
C GLY A 28 1.11 20.04 11.95
N TRP A 29 1.61 18.81 12.12
CA TRP A 29 1.88 18.23 13.44
C TRP A 29 3.20 18.77 14.00
N VAL A 30 3.39 18.57 15.31
CA VAL A 30 4.63 18.87 16.02
C VAL A 30 5.21 17.57 16.59
N LEU A 31 6.51 17.37 16.42
CA LEU A 31 7.26 16.25 16.97
C LEU A 31 8.23 16.79 18.03
N HIS A 32 8.15 16.25 19.24
CA HIS A 32 9.16 16.46 20.28
C HIS A 32 9.97 15.20 20.46
N PHE A 33 11.29 15.33 20.38
CA PHE A 33 12.20 14.30 20.87
C PHE A 33 12.37 14.49 22.37
N VAL A 34 12.27 13.41 23.13
CA VAL A 34 12.42 13.42 24.60
C VAL A 34 13.46 12.40 25.03
N LEU A 35 14.24 12.74 26.05
CA LEU A 35 15.29 11.87 26.55
C LEU A 35 14.69 10.67 27.29
N GLY A 36 15.13 9.47 26.91
CA GLY A 36 14.85 8.26 27.66
C GLY A 36 15.77 8.08 28.88
N PRO A 37 15.47 7.15 29.78
CA PRO A 37 16.23 6.97 31.03
C PRO A 37 17.73 6.74 30.84
N SER A 38 18.12 6.09 29.73
CA SER A 38 19.54 5.82 29.40
C SER A 38 20.33 7.06 29.00
N LEU A 39 19.65 8.15 28.65
CA LEU A 39 20.27 9.42 28.24
C LEU A 39 20.14 10.51 29.31
N ALA A 40 19.56 10.19 30.46
CA ALA A 40 19.35 11.13 31.54
C ALA A 40 20.69 11.72 32.03
N GLY A 41 20.79 13.05 32.05
CA GLY A 41 22.01 13.76 32.48
C GLY A 41 23.16 13.74 31.48
N LEU A 42 22.99 13.15 30.27
CA LEU A 42 24.01 13.16 29.23
C LEU A 42 23.82 14.36 28.27
N GLY A 43 24.93 14.89 27.75
CA GLY A 43 24.93 15.94 26.73
C GLY A 43 24.61 15.39 25.35
N VAL A 44 23.32 15.34 24.99
CA VAL A 44 22.87 14.80 23.70
C VAL A 44 22.85 15.88 22.63
N ARG A 45 23.52 15.67 21.49
CA ARG A 45 23.35 16.50 20.28
C ARG A 45 22.46 15.76 19.29
N LEU A 46 21.36 16.37 18.85
CA LEU A 46 20.34 15.73 18.00
C LEU A 46 20.30 16.39 16.63
N PHE A 47 20.39 15.59 15.57
CA PHE A 47 20.44 16.04 14.19
C PHE A 47 19.29 15.43 13.38
N ILE A 48 18.72 16.23 12.48
CA ILE A 48 17.60 15.83 11.62
C ILE A 48 17.74 16.44 10.23
N ASN A 49 17.36 15.71 9.18
CA ASN A 49 17.37 16.23 7.80
C ASN A 49 16.01 16.78 7.34
N HIS A 50 15.04 16.88 8.25
CA HIS A 50 13.77 17.57 7.99
C HIS A 50 14.01 19.08 7.98
N PRO A 51 13.63 19.80 6.91
CA PRO A 51 13.92 21.21 6.79
C PRO A 51 13.09 22.02 7.80
N LEU A 52 13.77 22.88 8.57
CA LEU A 52 13.12 23.78 9.53
C LEU A 52 12.33 24.92 8.85
N ASP A 53 12.61 25.18 7.57
CA ASP A 53 11.89 26.15 6.74
C ASP A 53 11.43 25.46 5.44
N PRO A 54 10.12 25.43 5.13
CA PRO A 54 9.61 24.76 3.94
C PRO A 54 10.18 25.32 2.63
N ARG A 55 10.70 26.56 2.62
CA ARG A 55 11.28 27.20 1.43
C ARG A 55 12.62 26.60 0.99
N LYS A 56 13.31 25.87 1.85
CA LYS A 56 14.61 25.26 1.52
C LYS A 56 14.48 23.99 0.67
N GLY A 57 13.27 23.44 0.53
CA GLY A 57 13.01 22.20 -0.21
C GLY A 57 13.55 20.95 0.50
N PRO A 58 13.28 19.75 -0.05
CA PRO A 58 13.84 18.50 0.48
C PRO A 58 15.33 18.37 0.14
N ASN A 59 16.16 18.09 1.14
CA ASN A 59 17.56 17.68 0.92
C ASN A 59 18.00 16.70 2.02
N ARG A 60 18.15 15.43 1.65
CA ARG A 60 18.46 14.37 2.62
C ARG A 60 19.85 14.44 3.24
N HIS A 61 20.78 15.15 2.61
CA HIS A 61 22.19 15.22 3.02
C HIS A 61 22.47 16.40 3.96
N VAL A 62 21.51 17.32 4.10
CA VAL A 62 21.64 18.47 4.98
C VAL A 62 20.94 18.17 6.30
N TYR A 63 21.73 18.11 7.37
CA TYR A 63 21.22 17.93 8.72
C TYR A 63 21.25 19.24 9.50
N HIS A 64 20.28 19.38 10.40
CA HIS A 64 20.14 20.52 11.31
C HIS A 64 20.22 20.01 12.75
N GLU A 65 21.06 20.65 13.55
CA GLU A 65 21.10 20.40 14.99
C GLU A 65 19.90 21.07 15.66
N LEU A 66 19.14 20.28 16.42
CA LEU A 66 18.01 20.77 17.18
C LEU A 66 18.45 21.27 18.55
N GLN A 67 17.85 22.37 18.99
CA GLN A 67 18.11 22.93 20.31
C GLN A 67 17.16 22.30 21.34
N TRP A 68 17.72 21.89 22.48
CA TRP A 68 16.95 21.41 23.62
C TRP A 68 16.29 22.58 24.36
N GLN A 69 15.01 22.42 24.63
CA GLN A 69 14.16 23.30 25.43
C GLN A 69 13.68 22.54 26.66
N ASN A 70 13.07 23.23 27.62
CA ASN A 70 12.60 22.65 28.87
C ASN A 70 11.18 23.17 29.18
N TYR A 71 10.21 22.31 29.47
CA TYR A 71 8.84 22.76 29.69
C TYR A 71 8.70 23.59 30.97
N SER A 72 9.38 23.18 32.05
CA SER A 72 9.39 23.91 33.34
C SER A 72 10.20 25.21 33.31
N GLY A 73 11.08 25.38 32.31
CA GLY A 73 12.06 26.47 32.26
C GLY A 73 13.19 26.33 33.29
N SER A 74 13.21 25.25 34.08
CA SER A 74 14.26 24.94 35.04
C SER A 74 15.56 24.60 34.32
N LYS A 75 16.65 25.22 34.75
CA LYS A 75 18.00 24.88 34.26
C LYS A 75 18.60 23.65 34.96
N VAL A 76 17.95 23.17 36.01
CA VAL A 76 18.43 22.06 36.85
C VAL A 76 17.71 20.76 36.51
N ASP A 77 16.42 20.85 36.17
CA ASP A 77 15.63 19.67 35.80
C ASP A 77 15.81 19.29 34.34
N VAL A 78 16.82 18.46 34.07
CA VAL A 78 17.12 17.94 32.73
C VAL A 78 16.15 16.86 32.25
N TYR A 79 15.27 16.33 33.11
CA TYR A 79 14.34 15.26 32.77
C TYR A 79 13.14 15.75 31.94
N ASP A 80 12.92 17.07 31.95
CA ASP A 80 11.84 17.74 31.23
C ASP A 80 12.29 18.36 29.89
N ASN A 81 13.49 17.99 29.44
CA ASN A 81 14.05 18.49 28.20
C ASN A 81 13.40 17.86 26.95
N TYR A 82 13.12 18.69 25.95
CA TYR A 82 12.62 18.27 24.64
C TYR A 82 13.27 19.05 23.50
N ALA A 83 13.35 18.43 22.32
CA ALA A 83 13.74 19.11 21.08
C ALA A 83 12.58 19.06 20.08
N GLU A 84 12.20 20.22 19.54
CA GLU A 84 10.98 20.40 18.75
C GLU A 84 11.24 20.43 17.24
N VAL A 85 10.32 19.83 16.47
CA VAL A 85 10.27 19.91 15.01
C VAL A 85 8.83 20.15 14.55
N HIS A 86 8.62 21.20 13.76
CA HIS A 86 7.35 21.44 13.07
C HIS A 86 7.32 20.73 11.73
N ILE A 87 6.36 19.82 11.56
CA ILE A 87 6.27 18.99 10.35
C ILE A 87 5.67 19.82 9.20
N CYS A 88 6.53 20.32 8.30
CA CYS A 88 6.13 21.20 7.19
C CYS A 88 6.22 20.58 5.79
N LEU A 89 7.05 19.55 5.58
CA LEU A 89 7.31 18.94 4.27
C LEU A 89 6.97 17.44 4.28
N ALA A 90 6.43 16.93 3.17
CA ALA A 90 6.20 15.50 2.95
C ALA A 90 7.49 14.81 2.48
N GLY A 91 7.61 13.51 2.72
CA GLY A 91 8.77 12.72 2.35
C GLY A 91 9.28 11.83 3.48
N SER A 92 10.50 11.33 3.32
CA SER A 92 11.21 10.58 4.35
C SER A 92 12.29 11.43 5.01
N PHE A 93 12.36 11.35 6.34
CA PHE A 93 13.33 12.09 7.12
C PHE A 93 14.04 11.18 8.12
N ASN A 94 15.35 11.38 8.23
CA ASN A 94 16.25 10.67 9.11
C ASN A 94 16.66 11.59 10.27
N TYR A 95 16.80 10.98 11.45
CA TYR A 95 17.43 11.61 12.59
C TYR A 95 18.51 10.71 13.19
N TYR A 96 19.50 11.33 13.84
CA TYR A 96 20.50 10.65 14.67
C TYR A 96 20.96 11.55 15.80
N PHE A 97 21.56 10.98 16.83
CA PHE A 97 22.15 11.76 17.92
C PHE A 97 23.49 11.21 18.38
N THR A 98 24.32 12.09 18.94
CA THR A 98 25.67 11.80 19.43
C THR A 98 25.81 12.24 20.90
N LEU A 99 26.71 11.56 21.61
CA LEU A 99 27.05 11.82 23.02
C LEU A 99 28.51 12.26 23.21
N ASP A 100 29.34 12.05 22.20
CA ASP A 100 30.78 12.39 22.19
C ASP A 100 31.05 13.86 21.82
N GLY A 101 29.98 14.64 21.60
CA GLY A 101 30.07 16.03 21.16
C GLY A 101 30.41 16.20 19.68
N SER A 102 30.56 15.12 18.90
CA SER A 102 30.75 15.19 17.44
C SER A 102 29.41 15.40 16.71
N ASP A 103 29.47 15.80 15.44
CA ASP A 103 28.32 15.79 14.52
C ASP A 103 28.38 14.63 13.51
N ALA A 104 29.36 13.74 13.66
CA ALA A 104 29.59 12.60 12.77
C ALA A 104 28.47 11.56 12.91
N ARG A 105 27.92 11.13 11.76
CA ARG A 105 26.82 10.14 11.74
C ARG A 105 27.34 8.73 12.03
N GLU A 106 28.60 8.47 11.75
CA GLU A 106 29.29 7.20 11.96
C GLU A 106 29.45 6.87 13.44
N THR A 107 29.57 7.88 14.30
CA THR A 107 29.68 7.75 15.76
C THR A 107 28.32 7.91 16.47
N ALA A 108 27.21 7.93 15.72
CA ALA A 108 25.88 8.10 16.27
C ALA A 108 25.54 7.05 17.34
N ASN A 109 25.05 7.52 18.49
CA ASN A 109 24.63 6.67 19.60
C ASN A 109 23.17 6.23 19.50
N GLY A 110 22.46 6.66 18.46
CA GLY A 110 21.14 6.16 18.07
C GLY A 110 20.60 6.90 16.84
N ARG A 111 19.67 6.25 16.12
CA ARG A 111 19.14 6.75 14.84
C ARG A 111 17.76 6.18 14.50
N GLY A 112 17.05 6.85 13.61
CA GLY A 112 15.78 6.37 13.08
C GLY A 112 15.23 7.20 11.93
N TYR A 113 14.04 6.82 11.47
CA TYR A 113 13.30 7.52 10.41
C TYR A 113 11.89 7.89 10.87
N PHE A 114 11.31 8.86 10.19
CA PHE A 114 9.87 9.06 10.15
C PHE A 114 9.45 9.53 8.77
N ILE A 115 8.22 9.18 8.38
CA ILE A 115 7.62 9.54 7.10
C ILE A 115 6.53 10.58 7.33
N VAL A 116 6.46 11.54 6.42
CA VAL A 116 5.40 12.54 6.38
C VAL A 116 4.60 12.36 5.10
N ASP A 117 3.31 12.10 5.23
CA ASP A 117 2.43 11.83 4.09
C ASP A 117 2.14 13.08 3.24
N PRO A 118 1.99 12.92 1.91
CA PRO A 118 1.68 14.00 1.00
C PRO A 118 0.25 14.49 1.21
N VAL A 119 0.02 15.74 0.83
CA VAL A 119 -1.31 16.35 0.77
C VAL A 119 -1.78 16.33 -0.68
N LEU A 120 -2.67 15.40 -1.01
CA LEU A 120 -3.30 15.33 -2.32
C LEU A 120 -4.40 16.39 -2.45
N LEU A 121 -4.35 17.17 -3.53
CA LEU A 121 -5.25 18.30 -3.79
C LEU A 121 -5.90 18.17 -5.18
N THR A 122 -7.23 18.20 -5.23
CA THR A 122 -8.04 18.07 -6.45
C THR A 122 -8.92 19.30 -6.70
N GLY A 123 -9.28 19.51 -7.98
CA GLY A 123 -10.18 20.57 -8.41
C GLY A 123 -9.57 21.97 -8.35
N GLN A 124 -10.27 22.94 -8.93
CA GLN A 124 -9.81 24.34 -9.01
C GLN A 124 -9.62 25.04 -7.66
N TYR A 125 -10.20 24.49 -6.59
CA TYR A 125 -10.16 25.06 -5.23
C TYR A 125 -9.23 24.30 -4.28
N ASP A 126 -8.41 23.38 -4.79
CA ASP A 126 -7.46 22.59 -4.01
C ASP A 126 -8.14 21.85 -2.85
N THR A 127 -9.20 21.11 -3.15
CA THR A 127 -9.89 20.26 -2.18
C THR A 127 -8.97 19.11 -1.76
N LYS A 128 -8.79 18.92 -0.44
CA LYS A 128 -7.97 17.81 0.08
C LYS A 128 -8.63 16.46 -0.21
N LEU A 129 -7.89 15.56 -0.83
CA LEU A 129 -8.23 14.14 -0.97
C LEU A 129 -7.44 13.33 0.08
N PRO A 130 -8.10 12.76 1.11
CA PRO A 130 -7.42 11.85 2.04
C PRO A 130 -6.91 10.59 1.31
N LEU A 131 -5.80 10.00 1.80
CA LEU A 131 -5.24 8.77 1.23
C LEU A 131 -6.24 7.60 1.31
N ASP A 132 -6.94 7.46 2.44
CA ASP A 132 -8.02 6.48 2.66
C ASP A 132 -9.29 6.74 1.82
N SER A 133 -9.28 7.73 0.92
CA SER A 133 -10.38 8.04 0.00
C SER A 133 -9.97 7.87 -1.46
N VAL A 134 -8.72 7.49 -1.73
CA VAL A 134 -8.24 7.26 -3.09
C VAL A 134 -8.91 6.01 -3.65
N ALA A 135 -9.57 6.16 -4.79
CA ALA A 135 -10.08 5.08 -5.61
C ALA A 135 -9.39 5.17 -6.97
N CYS A 136 -8.49 4.22 -7.25
CA CYS A 136 -7.58 4.26 -8.39
C CYS A 136 -7.92 3.23 -9.46
N GLN A 137 -8.06 3.64 -10.72
CA GLN A 137 -8.17 2.71 -11.85
C GLN A 137 -6.85 2.63 -12.62
N THR A 138 -6.30 1.42 -12.75
CA THR A 138 -5.14 1.14 -13.61
C THR A 138 -5.59 0.98 -15.05
N VAL A 139 -4.88 1.64 -15.98
CA VAL A 139 -5.13 1.62 -17.41
C VAL A 139 -3.84 1.25 -18.13
N LEU A 140 -3.89 0.22 -18.98
CA LEU A 140 -2.80 -0.07 -19.91
C LEU A 140 -2.76 1.01 -20.98
N THR A 141 -1.81 1.94 -20.89
CA THR A 141 -1.77 3.16 -21.71
C THR A 141 -1.75 2.84 -23.21
N LYS A 142 -1.07 1.77 -23.63
CA LYS A 142 -1.06 1.33 -25.04
C LYS A 142 -2.45 1.04 -25.62
N LEU A 143 -3.40 0.64 -24.79
CA LEU A 143 -4.77 0.30 -25.21
C LEU A 143 -5.70 1.53 -25.26
N LEU A 144 -5.19 2.72 -24.91
CA LEU A 144 -5.90 3.98 -25.12
C LEU A 144 -5.85 4.47 -26.57
N GLY A 145 -5.04 3.87 -27.44
CA GLY A 145 -4.94 4.21 -28.86
C GLY A 145 -4.46 5.65 -29.11
N PRO A 146 -4.84 6.28 -30.23
CA PRO A 146 -4.41 7.63 -30.55
C PRO A 146 -4.88 8.68 -29.53
N PHE A 147 -4.01 9.63 -29.19
CA PHE A 147 -4.20 10.62 -28.12
C PHE A 147 -5.55 11.38 -28.16
N PRO A 148 -6.10 11.80 -29.32
CA PRO A 148 -7.41 12.46 -29.37
C PRO A 148 -8.57 11.66 -28.78
N GLN A 149 -8.44 10.33 -28.70
CA GLN A 149 -9.48 9.43 -28.19
C GLN A 149 -9.31 9.12 -26.70
N TRP A 150 -8.22 9.56 -26.08
CA TRP A 150 -7.92 9.27 -24.68
C TRP A 150 -8.96 9.84 -23.75
N GLU A 151 -9.40 11.08 -23.99
CA GLU A 151 -10.37 11.74 -23.11
C GLU A 151 -11.64 10.91 -22.94
N ASP A 152 -12.21 10.40 -24.03
CA ASP A 152 -13.45 9.61 -23.98
C ASP A 152 -13.24 8.22 -23.35
N ARG A 153 -12.07 7.61 -23.53
CA ARG A 153 -11.73 6.31 -22.90
C ARG A 153 -11.45 6.46 -21.41
N LEU A 154 -10.75 7.51 -21.01
CA LEU A 154 -10.43 7.82 -19.61
C LEU A 154 -11.64 8.35 -18.84
N ARG A 155 -12.59 8.99 -19.54
CA ARG A 155 -13.86 9.45 -18.96
C ARG A 155 -14.62 8.31 -18.30
N VAL A 156 -14.46 7.06 -18.74
CA VAL A 156 -15.11 5.93 -18.08
C VAL A 156 -14.67 5.80 -16.62
N ALA A 157 -13.39 6.01 -16.31
CA ALA A 157 -12.90 5.98 -14.92
C ALA A 157 -13.60 7.04 -14.05
N LYS A 158 -13.71 8.26 -14.57
CA LYS A 158 -14.42 9.37 -13.91
C LYS A 158 -15.88 9.03 -13.66
N GLU A 159 -16.58 8.53 -14.68
CA GLU A 159 -18.00 8.22 -14.57
C GLU A 159 -18.25 6.96 -13.72
N SER A 160 -17.28 6.04 -13.61
CA SER A 160 -17.20 4.96 -12.62
C SER A 160 -16.82 5.43 -11.21
N GLY A 161 -16.67 6.74 -10.97
CA GLY A 161 -16.42 7.30 -9.63
C GLY A 161 -14.98 7.18 -9.11
N TYR A 162 -14.03 6.74 -9.93
CA TYR A 162 -12.61 6.78 -9.57
C TYR A 162 -12.13 8.23 -9.49
N ASN A 163 -11.24 8.51 -8.54
CA ASN A 163 -10.65 9.83 -8.31
C ASN A 163 -9.12 9.83 -8.54
N MET A 164 -8.58 8.71 -9.02
CA MET A 164 -7.19 8.59 -9.46
C MET A 164 -7.10 7.62 -10.64
N ILE A 165 -6.24 7.92 -11.61
CA ILE A 165 -5.90 7.00 -12.71
C ILE A 165 -4.41 6.66 -12.61
N HIS A 166 -4.11 5.37 -12.63
CA HIS A 166 -2.77 4.84 -12.78
C HIS A 166 -2.54 4.48 -14.24
N PHE A 167 -1.59 5.15 -14.89
CA PHE A 167 -1.13 4.82 -16.23
C PHE A 167 0.03 3.84 -16.14
N THR A 168 -0.03 2.73 -16.87
CA THR A 168 1.22 2.01 -17.18
C THR A 168 2.13 2.93 -18.01
N PRO A 169 3.43 2.60 -18.17
CA PRO A 169 4.36 3.46 -18.88
C PRO A 169 3.83 3.95 -20.23
N LEU A 170 4.04 5.25 -20.50
CA LEU A 170 3.57 5.95 -21.70
C LEU A 170 4.68 6.08 -22.76
N GLN A 171 5.87 5.59 -22.42
CA GLN A 171 7.10 5.75 -23.18
C GLN A 171 7.10 4.87 -24.45
N GLU A 172 8.03 5.12 -25.35
CA GLU A 172 8.25 4.30 -26.54
C GLU A 172 8.50 2.84 -26.14
N LEU A 173 7.69 1.92 -26.69
CA LEU A 173 7.76 0.50 -26.37
C LEU A 173 8.77 -0.22 -27.25
N GLY A 174 9.28 -1.35 -26.75
CA GLY A 174 10.13 -2.26 -27.49
C GLY A 174 9.37 -3.17 -28.46
N ALA A 175 10.12 -4.05 -29.12
CA ALA A 175 9.63 -4.97 -30.14
C ALA A 175 8.58 -5.96 -29.61
N SER A 176 8.64 -6.32 -28.32
CA SER A 176 7.63 -7.18 -27.69
C SER A 176 6.27 -6.50 -27.53
N GLN A 177 6.22 -5.17 -27.63
CA GLN A 177 5.03 -4.35 -27.34
C GLN A 177 4.50 -4.56 -25.91
N SER A 178 5.34 -5.07 -25.01
CA SER A 178 5.06 -5.11 -23.57
C SER A 178 4.95 -3.69 -23.03
N SER A 179 3.99 -3.47 -22.13
CA SER A 179 3.76 -2.16 -21.51
C SER A 179 4.92 -1.71 -20.60
N TYR A 180 5.80 -2.64 -20.21
CA TYR A 180 6.95 -2.40 -19.32
C TYR A 180 8.30 -2.49 -20.05
N CYS A 181 8.32 -2.96 -21.30
CA CYS A 181 9.53 -3.04 -22.12
C CYS A 181 9.71 -1.72 -22.89
N LEU A 182 10.49 -0.79 -22.33
CA LEU A 182 10.67 0.55 -22.88
C LEU A 182 11.91 0.62 -23.77
N SER A 183 11.76 1.05 -25.03
CA SER A 183 12.89 1.25 -25.95
C SER A 183 13.53 2.64 -25.82
N ASP A 184 12.76 3.63 -25.39
CA ASP A 184 13.26 4.96 -25.04
C ASP A 184 12.39 5.63 -23.97
N GLN A 185 12.94 5.75 -22.76
CA GLN A 185 12.26 6.33 -21.60
C GLN A 185 11.96 7.83 -21.76
N LEU A 186 12.66 8.53 -22.67
CA LEU A 186 12.53 9.98 -22.88
C LEU A 186 11.65 10.33 -24.08
N LYS A 187 11.00 9.35 -24.70
CA LYS A 187 10.07 9.57 -25.80
C LYS A 187 8.70 9.02 -25.48
N LEU A 188 7.68 9.80 -25.82
CA LEU A 188 6.29 9.34 -25.77
C LEU A 188 6.08 8.27 -26.86
N ASN A 189 5.27 7.25 -26.57
CA ASN A 189 4.95 6.20 -27.54
C ASN A 189 4.40 6.80 -28.86
N PRO A 190 5.03 6.53 -30.01
CA PRO A 190 4.59 7.06 -31.30
C PRO A 190 3.19 6.60 -31.71
N ASP A 191 2.69 5.47 -31.20
CA ASP A 191 1.34 4.95 -31.49
C ASP A 191 0.21 5.86 -30.99
N PHE A 192 0.52 6.79 -30.07
CA PHE A 192 -0.43 7.80 -29.64
C PHE A 192 -0.59 8.93 -30.66
N SER A 193 0.31 9.01 -31.63
CA SER A 193 0.24 9.98 -32.71
C SER A 193 -0.78 9.61 -33.77
N THR A 194 -1.26 10.62 -34.50
CA THR A 194 -2.12 10.43 -35.67
C THR A 194 -1.32 10.73 -36.93
N MET A 195 -1.83 10.34 -38.10
CA MET A 195 -1.23 10.73 -39.38
C MET A 195 -1.10 12.26 -39.55
N LEU A 196 -1.89 13.05 -38.83
CA LEU A 196 -1.96 14.51 -38.94
C LEU A 196 -1.09 15.24 -37.91
N ARG A 197 -0.79 14.60 -36.77
CA ARG A 197 -0.14 15.25 -35.63
C ARG A 197 0.58 14.24 -34.75
N SER A 198 1.84 14.55 -34.46
CA SER A 198 2.61 13.94 -33.37
C SER A 198 2.29 14.61 -32.03
N TYR A 199 2.16 13.81 -30.99
CA TYR A 199 1.90 14.27 -29.63
C TYR A 199 3.13 14.11 -28.74
N THR A 200 3.18 14.88 -27.67
CA THR A 200 4.32 14.98 -26.75
C THR A 200 3.88 14.82 -25.30
N PHE A 201 4.83 14.65 -24.39
CA PHE A 201 4.55 14.66 -22.94
C PHE A 201 3.86 15.95 -22.46
N ALA A 202 4.09 17.08 -23.13
CA ALA A 202 3.38 18.33 -22.81
C ALA A 202 1.87 18.22 -23.06
N ASP A 203 1.46 17.55 -24.14
CA ASP A 203 0.03 17.30 -24.44
C ASP A 203 -0.61 16.41 -23.38
N VAL A 204 0.10 15.37 -22.93
CA VAL A 204 -0.31 14.52 -21.81
C VAL A 204 -0.46 15.36 -20.53
N GLY A 205 0.49 16.26 -20.27
CA GLY A 205 0.44 17.19 -19.14
C GLY A 205 -0.79 18.10 -19.14
N GLU A 206 -1.21 18.59 -20.31
CA GLU A 206 -2.45 19.37 -20.44
C GLU A 206 -3.70 18.53 -20.11
N LEU A 207 -3.75 17.28 -20.57
CA LEU A 207 -4.84 16.36 -20.24
C LEU A 207 -4.88 16.02 -18.74
N VAL A 208 -3.73 15.71 -18.14
CA VAL A 208 -3.63 15.41 -16.70
C VAL A 208 -4.04 16.62 -15.86
N LYS A 209 -3.66 17.83 -16.27
CA LYS A 209 -4.11 19.06 -15.63
C LYS A 209 -5.63 19.23 -15.73
N LYS A 210 -6.21 19.00 -16.91
CA LYS A 210 -7.66 19.01 -17.12
C LYS A 210 -8.38 17.98 -16.24
N MET A 211 -7.86 16.75 -16.15
CA MET A 211 -8.41 15.71 -15.27
C MET A 211 -8.41 16.16 -13.81
N ARG A 212 -7.31 16.76 -13.34
CA ARG A 212 -7.20 17.24 -11.96
C ARG A 212 -8.13 18.41 -11.66
N ASP A 213 -8.14 19.42 -12.53
CA ASP A 213 -8.86 20.67 -12.30
C ASP A 213 -10.36 20.56 -12.57
N GLU A 214 -10.77 19.84 -13.62
CA GLU A 214 -12.18 19.74 -14.06
C GLU A 214 -12.87 18.45 -13.60
N TRP A 215 -12.15 17.33 -13.52
CA TRP A 215 -12.74 16.04 -13.17
C TRP A 215 -12.52 15.66 -11.70
N GLU A 216 -11.65 16.39 -11.00
CA GLU A 216 -11.17 16.06 -9.66
C GLU A 216 -10.52 14.66 -9.60
N VAL A 217 -9.89 14.25 -10.71
CA VAL A 217 -9.21 12.96 -10.87
C VAL A 217 -7.71 13.20 -10.93
N LEU A 218 -6.96 12.64 -9.97
CA LEU A 218 -5.50 12.66 -9.98
C LEU A 218 -4.92 11.59 -10.90
N SER A 219 -3.61 11.61 -11.08
CA SER A 219 -2.93 10.66 -11.95
C SER A 219 -1.56 10.28 -11.41
N LEU A 220 -1.21 9.01 -11.56
CA LEU A 220 0.15 8.50 -11.33
C LEU A 220 0.56 7.60 -12.49
N THR A 221 1.86 7.37 -12.66
CA THR A 221 2.40 6.45 -13.68
C THR A 221 3.50 5.58 -13.10
N ASP A 222 3.74 4.44 -13.73
CA ASP A 222 4.89 3.59 -13.43
C ASP A 222 6.23 4.27 -13.72
N LEU A 223 7.23 3.98 -12.89
CA LEU A 223 8.64 4.18 -13.15
C LEU A 223 9.32 2.82 -13.29
N VAL A 224 9.81 2.52 -14.49
CA VAL A 224 10.58 1.31 -14.79
C VAL A 224 12.06 1.63 -14.70
N LEU A 225 12.68 1.25 -13.58
CA LEU A 225 14.07 1.59 -13.28
C LEU A 225 15.03 0.40 -13.46
N ASN A 226 14.50 -0.82 -13.55
CA ASN A 226 15.30 -2.04 -13.49
C ASN A 226 15.85 -2.49 -14.85
N HIS A 227 15.14 -2.15 -15.93
CA HIS A 227 15.40 -2.71 -17.25
C HIS A 227 14.98 -1.77 -18.39
N THR A 228 15.41 -2.09 -19.60
CA THR A 228 15.07 -1.43 -20.88
C THR A 228 14.96 -2.47 -21.99
N ALA A 229 14.30 -2.16 -23.10
CA ALA A 229 14.17 -3.08 -24.24
C ALA A 229 15.53 -3.46 -24.85
N ASN A 230 15.65 -4.70 -25.32
CA ASN A 230 16.88 -5.25 -25.89
C ASN A 230 17.47 -4.39 -27.02
N GLU A 231 16.61 -3.86 -27.88
CA GLU A 231 16.94 -3.10 -29.09
C GLU A 231 16.99 -1.58 -28.89
N SER A 232 16.99 -1.11 -27.64
CA SER A 232 17.09 0.32 -27.30
C SER A 232 18.30 0.96 -28.00
N LYS A 233 18.09 1.98 -28.83
CA LYS A 233 19.17 2.59 -29.63
C LYS A 233 20.27 3.19 -28.76
N TRP A 234 19.90 3.84 -27.68
CA TRP A 234 20.85 4.44 -26.74
C TRP A 234 21.72 3.39 -26.03
N LEU A 235 21.23 2.15 -25.92
CA LEU A 235 21.98 1.04 -25.34
C LEU A 235 23.05 0.51 -26.30
N GLN A 236 22.87 0.69 -27.62
CA GLN A 236 23.91 0.38 -28.60
C GLN A 236 25.09 1.36 -28.51
N ASP A 237 24.79 2.64 -28.25
CA ASP A 237 25.81 3.68 -28.04
C ASP A 237 26.47 3.58 -26.64
N HIS A 238 25.75 3.02 -25.68
CA HIS A 238 26.18 2.91 -24.28
C HIS A 238 25.98 1.50 -23.69
N PRO A 239 26.65 0.46 -24.25
CA PRO A 239 26.48 -0.92 -23.82
C PRO A 239 26.93 -1.17 -22.36
N GLN A 240 27.75 -0.28 -21.80
CA GLN A 240 28.13 -0.31 -20.39
C GLN A 240 26.95 -0.06 -19.42
N CYS A 241 25.81 0.43 -19.91
CA CYS A 241 24.59 0.61 -19.13
C CYS A 241 23.87 -0.70 -18.80
N ALA A 242 24.25 -1.80 -19.42
CA ALA A 242 23.76 -3.14 -19.10
C ALA A 242 24.84 -3.95 -18.38
N TYR A 243 24.41 -4.98 -17.64
CA TYR A 243 25.31 -6.06 -17.27
C TYR A 243 25.66 -6.86 -18.53
N ASN A 244 26.94 -6.92 -18.90
CA ASN A 244 27.41 -7.66 -20.07
C ASN A 244 28.68 -8.46 -19.73
N VAL A 245 29.08 -9.40 -20.60
CA VAL A 245 30.17 -10.33 -20.29
C VAL A 245 31.57 -9.68 -20.26
N VAL A 246 31.69 -8.42 -20.67
CA VAL A 246 32.96 -7.65 -20.67
C VAL A 246 33.09 -6.81 -19.40
N ASN A 247 32.05 -6.02 -19.06
CA ASN A 247 32.03 -5.17 -17.88
C ASN A 247 31.66 -5.93 -16.59
N THR A 248 31.14 -7.14 -16.73
CA THR A 248 30.70 -8.03 -15.66
C THR A 248 31.21 -9.46 -15.93
N PRO A 249 32.54 -9.70 -15.84
CA PRO A 249 33.13 -10.94 -16.34
C PRO A 249 32.70 -12.21 -15.61
N HIS A 250 32.20 -12.11 -14.36
CA HIS A 250 31.66 -13.27 -13.64
C HIS A 250 30.45 -13.90 -14.32
N LEU A 251 29.81 -13.20 -15.26
CA LEU A 251 28.72 -13.72 -16.08
C LEU A 251 29.21 -14.52 -17.30
N ARG A 252 30.51 -14.54 -17.62
CA ARG A 252 31.06 -15.31 -18.77
C ARG A 252 30.73 -16.82 -18.70
N PRO A 253 30.91 -17.52 -17.56
CA PRO A 253 30.50 -18.91 -17.43
C PRO A 253 28.98 -19.10 -17.63
N ALA A 254 28.18 -18.17 -17.11
CA ALA A 254 26.74 -18.20 -17.26
C ALA A 254 26.31 -17.92 -18.71
N TYR A 255 26.98 -17.03 -19.45
CA TYR A 255 26.73 -16.84 -20.87
C TYR A 255 26.98 -18.13 -21.65
N LEU A 256 28.12 -18.80 -21.41
CA LEU A 256 28.42 -20.06 -22.09
C LEU A 256 27.37 -21.15 -21.83
N ILE A 257 26.88 -21.30 -20.60
CA ILE A 257 25.78 -22.26 -20.33
C ILE A 257 24.51 -21.89 -21.10
N ASP A 258 24.23 -20.60 -21.33
CA ASP A 258 23.03 -20.14 -22.05
C ASP A 258 23.15 -20.55 -23.52
N ARG A 259 24.36 -20.39 -24.07
CA ARG A 259 24.69 -20.84 -25.43
C ARG A 259 24.65 -22.35 -25.54
N ILE A 260 25.19 -23.11 -24.58
CA ILE A 260 25.14 -24.57 -24.57
C ILE A 260 23.68 -25.07 -24.63
N PHE A 261 22.78 -24.48 -23.84
CA PHE A 261 21.36 -24.85 -23.83
C PHE A 261 20.64 -24.45 -25.13
N TRP A 262 21.03 -23.33 -25.73
CA TRP A 262 20.55 -22.94 -27.05
C TRP A 262 21.01 -23.92 -28.14
N HIS A 263 22.28 -24.33 -28.13
CA HIS A 263 22.79 -25.32 -29.07
C HIS A 263 22.08 -26.66 -28.93
N LEU A 264 21.88 -27.13 -27.70
CA LEU A 264 21.08 -28.33 -27.43
C LEU A 264 19.64 -28.20 -27.97
N THR A 265 19.03 -27.02 -27.83
CA THR A 265 17.70 -26.73 -28.40
C THR A 265 17.71 -26.92 -29.91
N VAL A 266 18.72 -26.38 -30.61
CA VAL A 266 18.83 -26.50 -32.07
C VAL A 266 19.06 -27.97 -32.46
N ASP A 267 19.96 -28.67 -31.77
CA ASP A 267 20.29 -30.07 -32.07
C ASP A 267 19.08 -31.00 -31.87
N ILE A 268 18.29 -30.81 -30.80
CA ILE A 268 17.03 -31.54 -30.58
C ILE A 268 15.98 -31.19 -31.64
N ALA A 269 15.83 -29.91 -31.98
CA ALA A 269 14.90 -29.49 -33.02
C ALA A 269 15.25 -30.05 -34.42
N ASP A 270 16.55 -30.25 -34.68
CA ASP A 270 17.08 -30.82 -35.93
C ASP A 270 17.15 -32.37 -35.88
N GLY A 271 16.63 -33.01 -34.82
CA GLY A 271 16.49 -34.46 -34.72
C GLY A 271 17.77 -35.23 -34.39
N GLN A 272 18.84 -34.56 -33.92
CA GLN A 272 20.15 -35.19 -33.70
C GLN A 272 20.17 -36.27 -32.61
N TYR A 273 19.16 -36.30 -31.73
CA TYR A 273 19.09 -37.22 -30.58
C TYR A 273 17.91 -38.20 -30.65
N GLU A 274 17.27 -38.34 -31.82
CA GLU A 274 16.14 -39.28 -32.00
C GLU A 274 16.56 -40.74 -31.73
N ASP A 275 17.79 -41.11 -32.11
CA ASP A 275 18.35 -42.46 -31.92
C ASP A 275 18.46 -42.88 -30.45
N ILE A 276 18.50 -41.91 -29.52
CA ILE A 276 18.52 -42.15 -28.06
C ILE A 276 17.18 -41.83 -27.39
N GLY A 277 16.11 -41.66 -28.17
CA GLY A 277 14.74 -41.47 -27.68
C GLY A 277 14.37 -40.03 -27.33
N ILE A 278 15.18 -39.03 -27.71
CA ILE A 278 14.90 -37.61 -27.49
C ILE A 278 14.52 -36.98 -28.83
N SER A 279 13.22 -36.82 -29.06
CA SER A 279 12.69 -36.14 -30.25
C SER A 279 12.38 -34.67 -29.97
N ALA A 280 12.08 -33.91 -31.03
CA ALA A 280 11.61 -32.53 -30.90
C ALA A 280 10.22 -32.42 -30.22
N GLU A 281 9.44 -33.50 -30.18
CA GLU A 281 8.15 -33.54 -29.46
C GLU A 281 8.37 -34.08 -28.04
N ILE A 282 8.39 -33.17 -27.07
CA ILE A 282 8.57 -33.51 -25.65
C ILE A 282 7.20 -33.58 -24.99
N ASN A 283 6.80 -34.76 -24.51
CA ASN A 283 5.50 -34.98 -23.88
C ASN A 283 5.52 -35.96 -22.69
N ASP A 284 6.67 -36.56 -22.36
CA ASP A 284 6.78 -37.57 -21.32
C ASP A 284 7.95 -37.32 -20.33
N GLU A 285 7.78 -37.73 -19.06
CA GLU A 285 8.80 -37.59 -18.02
C GLU A 285 10.06 -38.42 -18.27
N SER A 286 9.97 -39.53 -19.01
CA SER A 286 11.14 -40.34 -19.39
C SER A 286 12.08 -39.58 -20.33
N GLN A 287 11.53 -38.78 -21.24
CA GLN A 287 12.32 -37.90 -22.12
C GLN A 287 13.06 -36.84 -21.30
N LEU A 288 12.43 -36.29 -20.25
CA LEU A 288 13.07 -35.34 -19.34
C LEU A 288 14.25 -35.98 -18.59
N ALA A 289 14.10 -37.22 -18.12
CA ALA A 289 15.19 -37.97 -17.50
C ALA A 289 16.35 -38.20 -18.49
N GLY A 290 16.04 -38.57 -19.73
CA GLY A 290 17.03 -38.76 -20.80
C GLY A 290 17.78 -37.46 -21.15
N ILE A 291 17.07 -36.34 -21.27
CA ILE A 291 17.68 -35.02 -21.50
C ILE A 291 18.59 -34.65 -20.32
N ARG A 292 18.18 -34.92 -19.08
CA ARG A 292 18.99 -34.66 -17.89
C ARG A 292 20.29 -35.46 -17.90
N GLU A 293 20.20 -36.76 -18.20
CA GLU A 293 21.38 -37.62 -18.31
C GLU A 293 22.33 -37.08 -19.39
N LEU A 294 21.82 -36.88 -20.62
CA LEU A 294 22.56 -36.32 -21.75
C LEU A 294 23.28 -35.01 -21.39
N LEU A 295 22.59 -34.09 -20.71
CA LEU A 295 23.15 -32.82 -20.24
C LEU A 295 24.37 -33.01 -19.35
N THR A 296 24.25 -33.88 -18.35
CA THR A 296 25.27 -34.08 -17.32
C THR A 296 26.46 -34.93 -17.76
N THR A 297 26.28 -35.82 -18.74
CA THR A 297 27.33 -36.76 -19.19
C THR A 297 28.02 -36.33 -20.47
N ASN A 298 27.28 -35.78 -21.45
CA ASN A 298 27.80 -35.55 -22.79
C ASN A 298 27.83 -34.07 -23.20
N ILE A 299 26.87 -33.25 -22.75
CA ILE A 299 26.72 -31.88 -23.27
C ILE A 299 27.55 -30.89 -22.46
N ILE A 300 27.39 -30.81 -21.14
CA ILE A 300 28.09 -29.80 -20.31
C ILE A 300 29.59 -30.12 -20.11
N PRO A 301 30.01 -31.36 -19.79
CA PRO A 301 31.40 -31.65 -19.40
C PRO A 301 32.49 -31.23 -20.40
N PRO A 302 32.32 -31.38 -21.74
CA PRO A 302 33.35 -31.00 -22.72
C PRO A 302 33.76 -29.52 -22.68
N TYR A 303 32.87 -28.63 -22.23
CA TYR A 303 33.13 -27.19 -22.17
C TYR A 303 33.92 -26.75 -20.93
N LYS A 304 34.18 -27.67 -19.98
CA LYS A 304 35.06 -27.50 -18.81
C LYS A 304 34.87 -26.16 -18.08
N ILE A 305 33.64 -25.83 -17.73
CA ILE A 305 33.29 -24.52 -17.13
C ILE A 305 34.04 -24.25 -15.82
N HIS A 306 34.48 -25.29 -15.11
CA HIS A 306 35.32 -25.15 -13.91
C HIS A 306 36.67 -24.46 -14.18
N GLU A 307 37.21 -24.50 -15.41
CA GLU A 307 38.47 -23.84 -15.74
C GLU A 307 38.40 -22.32 -15.55
N PHE A 308 37.22 -21.70 -15.61
CA PHE A 308 37.03 -20.28 -15.31
C PHE A 308 37.33 -19.89 -13.86
N TYR A 309 37.38 -20.86 -12.95
CA TYR A 309 37.58 -20.67 -11.52
C TYR A 309 38.93 -21.21 -11.04
N GLN A 310 39.61 -21.98 -11.88
CA GLN A 310 40.85 -22.68 -11.53
C GLN A 310 42.10 -21.89 -11.87
N MET A 311 43.21 -22.30 -11.25
CA MET A 311 44.55 -21.78 -11.50
C MET A 311 45.36 -22.74 -12.37
N ASP A 312 46.25 -22.19 -13.21
CA ASP A 312 47.32 -22.96 -13.85
C ASP A 312 48.41 -23.29 -12.81
N VAL A 313 48.38 -24.52 -12.30
CA VAL A 313 49.30 -24.97 -11.25
C VAL A 313 50.75 -24.86 -11.70
N ASP A 314 51.07 -25.18 -12.95
CA ASP A 314 52.44 -25.11 -13.45
C ASP A 314 52.94 -23.67 -13.54
N ALA A 315 52.09 -22.74 -14.00
CA ALA A 315 52.41 -21.32 -14.03
C ALA A 315 52.64 -20.75 -12.62
N ILE A 316 51.77 -21.08 -11.66
CA ILE A 316 51.91 -20.64 -10.26
C ILE A 316 53.20 -21.19 -9.64
N LEU A 317 53.55 -22.46 -9.89
CA LEU A 317 54.78 -23.06 -9.39
C LEU A 317 56.03 -22.38 -9.99
N GLN A 318 56.01 -22.04 -11.28
CA GLN A 318 57.12 -21.32 -11.93
C GLN A 318 57.34 -19.93 -11.31
N GLU A 319 56.25 -19.19 -11.07
CA GLU A 319 56.29 -17.88 -10.43
C GLU A 319 56.77 -17.99 -8.97
N PHE A 320 56.25 -18.97 -8.22
CA PHE A 320 56.66 -19.25 -6.85
C PHE A 320 58.16 -19.58 -6.72
N VAL A 321 58.70 -20.42 -7.61
CA VAL A 321 60.14 -20.74 -7.68
C VAL A 321 60.98 -19.50 -7.98
N THR A 322 60.46 -18.57 -8.76
CA THR A 322 61.14 -17.31 -9.06
C THR A 322 61.19 -16.41 -7.81
N LEU A 323 60.10 -16.34 -7.06
CA LEU A 323 60.00 -15.53 -5.84
C LEU A 323 60.85 -16.07 -4.67
N ILE A 324 61.05 -17.38 -4.56
CA ILE A 324 61.94 -17.98 -3.55
C ILE A 324 63.40 -17.49 -3.69
N LYS A 325 63.84 -17.14 -4.91
CA LYS A 325 65.23 -16.75 -5.21
C LYS A 325 65.60 -15.33 -4.74
N VAL A 326 64.64 -14.53 -4.26
CA VAL A 326 64.86 -13.15 -3.81
C VAL A 326 65.16 -13.10 -2.29
N PRO A 327 66.20 -12.37 -1.81
CA PRO A 327 66.52 -12.28 -0.39
C PRO A 327 65.60 -11.32 0.40
N ASP A 328 65.34 -11.72 1.66
CA ASP A 328 64.48 -11.18 2.74
C ASP A 328 63.54 -9.97 2.52
N VAL A 329 62.26 -10.22 2.79
CA VAL A 329 61.31 -9.25 3.35
C VAL A 329 60.86 -9.79 4.73
N PRO A 330 60.90 -8.99 5.81
CA PRO A 330 60.49 -9.45 7.15
C PRO A 330 58.98 -9.74 7.18
N ILE A 331 58.62 -10.92 7.70
CA ILE A 331 57.22 -11.37 7.85
C ILE A 331 56.74 -11.01 9.26
N GLN A 332 55.69 -10.18 9.37
CA GLN A 332 55.20 -9.61 10.65
C GLN A 332 54.00 -10.34 11.29
N SER A 333 53.41 -11.38 10.69
CA SER A 333 52.17 -12.00 11.20
C SER A 333 52.39 -13.27 12.05
N ILE A 334 51.68 -13.38 13.19
CA ILE A 334 51.79 -14.45 14.19
C ILE A 334 50.85 -15.64 13.90
N GLU A 335 49.87 -15.50 13.01
CA GLU A 335 48.93 -16.56 12.64
C GLU A 335 49.41 -17.39 11.43
N LEU A 336 49.18 -18.71 11.46
CA LEU A 336 49.41 -19.61 10.33
C LEU A 336 48.32 -19.34 9.26
N PRO A 337 48.68 -18.85 8.07
CA PRO A 337 47.69 -18.51 7.05
C PRO A 337 47.14 -19.74 6.34
N GLN A 338 45.90 -19.66 5.85
CA GLN A 338 45.31 -20.66 4.96
C GLN A 338 45.39 -20.16 3.51
N LEU A 339 45.85 -21.01 2.59
CA LEU A 339 45.92 -20.67 1.17
C LEU A 339 44.53 -20.80 0.53
N GLU A 340 44.09 -19.77 -0.17
CA GLU A 340 42.79 -19.72 -0.85
C GLU A 340 42.95 -19.32 -2.32
N VAL A 341 41.97 -19.69 -3.15
CA VAL A 341 41.92 -19.30 -4.57
C VAL A 341 41.46 -17.86 -4.68
N ILE A 342 42.27 -17.03 -5.31
CA ILE A 342 41.92 -15.67 -5.73
C ILE A 342 41.42 -15.75 -7.17
N GLN A 343 40.11 -15.52 -7.35
CA GLN A 343 39.45 -15.56 -8.65
C GLN A 343 40.05 -14.53 -9.63
N ASP A 344 40.29 -14.93 -10.89
CA ASP A 344 40.67 -13.98 -11.95
C ASP A 344 39.56 -12.94 -12.15
N PRO A 345 39.82 -11.63 -11.99
CA PRO A 345 38.79 -10.60 -12.15
C PRO A 345 38.15 -10.59 -13.54
N ALA A 346 38.89 -11.05 -14.57
CA ALA A 346 38.40 -11.14 -15.94
C ALA A 346 37.72 -12.49 -16.27
N TYR A 347 37.67 -13.43 -15.32
CA TYR A 347 37.14 -14.79 -15.48
C TYR A 347 37.64 -15.43 -16.78
N ARG A 348 38.96 -15.57 -16.90
CA ARG A 348 39.61 -16.33 -17.98
C ARG A 348 39.96 -17.73 -17.49
N ARG A 349 39.96 -18.70 -18.40
CA ARG A 349 40.31 -20.09 -18.09
C ARG A 349 41.71 -20.20 -17.52
N MET A 350 41.85 -20.93 -16.40
CA MET A 350 43.11 -21.26 -15.72
C MET A 350 43.94 -20.04 -15.30
N ARG A 351 43.28 -18.89 -15.03
CA ARG A 351 43.96 -17.63 -14.64
C ARG A 351 43.72 -17.20 -13.21
N SER A 352 42.93 -17.93 -12.43
CA SER A 352 42.86 -17.69 -10.99
C SER A 352 44.25 -17.88 -10.36
N THR A 353 44.48 -17.25 -9.21
CA THR A 353 45.79 -17.22 -8.56
C THR A 353 45.66 -17.45 -7.05
N ILE A 354 46.74 -17.24 -6.31
CA ILE A 354 46.83 -17.37 -4.86
C ILE A 354 47.59 -16.16 -4.30
N ASP A 355 47.50 -15.92 -2.99
CA ASP A 355 48.41 -14.98 -2.35
C ASP A 355 49.81 -15.60 -2.24
N PHE A 356 50.73 -15.11 -3.07
CA PHE A 356 52.12 -15.57 -3.08
C PHE A 356 52.84 -15.27 -1.75
N ASN A 357 52.47 -14.24 -0.99
CA ASN A 357 53.06 -13.97 0.31
C ASN A 357 52.68 -15.05 1.32
N GLU A 358 51.40 -15.45 1.35
CA GLU A 358 50.94 -16.53 2.23
C GLU A 358 51.53 -17.88 1.80
N ALA A 359 51.63 -18.13 0.49
CA ALA A 359 52.32 -19.31 -0.03
C ALA A 359 53.80 -19.36 0.41
N LEU A 360 54.51 -18.22 0.36
CA LEU A 360 55.91 -18.13 0.80
C LEU A 360 56.04 -18.36 2.32
N LYS A 361 55.11 -17.87 3.14
CA LYS A 361 55.11 -18.12 4.58
C LYS A 361 54.98 -19.62 4.89
N LEU A 362 54.12 -20.32 4.15
CA LEU A 362 53.81 -21.73 4.38
C LEU A 362 54.88 -22.68 3.83
N TYR A 363 55.42 -22.39 2.65
CA TYR A 363 56.15 -23.38 1.85
C TYR A 363 57.62 -23.05 1.57
N ARG A 364 58.20 -21.96 2.11
CA ARG A 364 59.60 -21.56 1.81
C ARG A 364 60.69 -22.43 2.47
N LYS A 365 60.39 -23.17 3.56
CA LYS A 365 61.42 -23.70 4.47
C LYS A 365 62.21 -24.96 4.03
N ASP A 366 61.77 -25.76 3.06
CA ASP A 366 62.52 -26.95 2.59
C ASP A 366 62.09 -27.45 1.20
N GLY A 367 62.99 -28.15 0.47
CA GLY A 367 62.76 -28.64 -0.90
C GLY A 367 61.64 -29.68 -1.08
N SER A 368 61.12 -30.25 0.02
CA SER A 368 59.90 -31.09 0.06
C SER A 368 58.60 -30.27 0.01
N ASN A 369 58.68 -28.94 0.12
CA ASN A 369 57.51 -28.06 0.14
C ASN A 369 56.91 -27.77 -1.24
N LEU A 370 57.67 -27.94 -2.33
CA LEU A 370 57.13 -27.79 -3.69
C LEU A 370 56.07 -28.85 -3.97
N THR A 371 56.33 -30.12 -3.63
CA THR A 371 55.33 -31.20 -3.76
C THR A 371 54.10 -30.96 -2.89
N ASN A 372 54.30 -30.48 -1.65
CA ASN A 372 53.19 -30.15 -0.75
C ASN A 372 52.36 -28.96 -1.26
N LEU A 373 53.01 -27.94 -1.83
CA LEU A 373 52.34 -26.84 -2.50
C LEU A 373 51.56 -27.34 -3.71
N THR A 374 52.18 -28.11 -4.61
CA THR A 374 51.50 -28.71 -5.77
C THR A 374 50.25 -29.49 -5.36
N ASN A 375 50.35 -30.33 -4.32
CA ASN A 375 49.19 -31.08 -3.82
C ASN A 375 48.10 -30.15 -3.28
N ASN A 376 48.45 -29.13 -2.50
CA ASN A 376 47.48 -28.15 -2.00
C ASN A 376 46.82 -27.36 -3.15
N LEU A 377 47.58 -26.93 -4.16
CA LEU A 377 47.03 -26.23 -5.32
C LEU A 377 46.08 -27.12 -6.13
N ASN A 378 46.42 -28.40 -6.29
CA ASN A 378 45.53 -29.39 -6.91
C ASN A 378 44.26 -29.60 -6.09
N ASP A 379 44.36 -29.71 -4.75
CA ASP A 379 43.20 -29.81 -3.85
C ASP A 379 42.32 -28.56 -3.92
N LEU A 380 42.91 -27.36 -4.01
CA LEU A 380 42.16 -26.12 -4.20
C LEU A 380 41.42 -26.10 -5.55
N ASN A 381 42.09 -26.48 -6.63
CA ASN A 381 41.45 -26.61 -7.95
C ASN A 381 40.34 -27.67 -7.96
N GLN A 382 40.52 -28.78 -7.24
CA GLN A 382 39.52 -29.83 -7.10
C GLN A 382 38.29 -29.32 -6.35
N LYS A 383 38.47 -28.55 -5.26
CA LYS A 383 37.35 -27.89 -4.55
C LYS A 383 36.59 -26.90 -5.45
N GLN A 384 37.30 -26.10 -6.24
CA GLN A 384 36.66 -25.19 -7.21
C GLN A 384 35.85 -25.97 -8.25
N ARG A 385 36.40 -27.09 -8.74
CA ARG A 385 35.70 -27.97 -9.68
C ARG A 385 34.41 -28.54 -9.07
N GLU A 386 34.47 -29.08 -7.86
CA GLU A 386 33.31 -29.65 -7.16
C GLU A 386 32.21 -28.59 -6.93
N MET A 387 32.60 -27.38 -6.53
CA MET A 387 31.67 -26.26 -6.37
C MET A 387 30.97 -25.91 -7.70
N VAL A 388 31.72 -25.79 -8.78
CA VAL A 388 31.16 -25.47 -10.10
C VAL A 388 30.29 -26.61 -10.62
N GLU A 389 30.71 -27.87 -10.48
CA GLU A 389 29.92 -29.04 -10.87
C GLU A 389 28.59 -29.10 -10.10
N ALA A 390 28.57 -28.76 -8.81
CA ALA A 390 27.34 -28.64 -8.04
C ALA A 390 26.41 -27.54 -8.59
N ASN A 391 26.96 -26.36 -8.91
CA ASN A 391 26.19 -25.27 -9.54
C ASN A 391 25.62 -25.66 -10.91
N LEU A 392 26.39 -26.41 -11.72
CA LEU A 392 25.96 -26.89 -13.04
C LEU A 392 24.89 -27.98 -12.95
N ALA A 393 24.92 -28.82 -11.90
CA ALA A 393 23.85 -29.77 -11.64
C ALA A 393 22.52 -29.05 -11.35
N VAL A 394 22.55 -27.98 -10.54
CA VAL A 394 21.38 -27.11 -10.31
C VAL A 394 20.90 -26.47 -11.61
N ALA A 395 21.82 -25.99 -12.46
CA ALA A 395 21.47 -25.44 -13.77
C ALA A 395 20.75 -26.45 -14.68
N ALA A 396 21.21 -27.70 -14.68
CA ALA A 396 20.55 -28.79 -15.40
C ALA A 396 19.16 -29.08 -14.82
N ASP A 397 19.02 -29.14 -13.49
CA ASP A 397 17.73 -29.38 -12.83
C ASP A 397 16.71 -28.26 -13.13
N ASN A 398 17.16 -27.00 -13.11
CA ASN A 398 16.32 -25.85 -13.47
C ASN A 398 15.93 -25.84 -14.95
N LEU A 399 16.82 -26.27 -15.86
CA LEU A 399 16.46 -26.49 -17.26
C LEU A 399 15.36 -27.56 -17.39
N ILE A 400 15.49 -28.69 -16.69
CA ILE A 400 14.47 -29.75 -16.71
C ILE A 400 13.14 -29.26 -16.13
N ALA A 401 13.17 -28.51 -15.03
CA ALA A 401 11.96 -27.90 -14.47
C ALA A 401 11.30 -26.95 -15.47
N ASN A 402 12.08 -26.16 -16.22
CA ASN A 402 11.58 -25.27 -17.26
C ASN A 402 10.94 -26.06 -18.42
N ILE A 403 11.61 -27.09 -18.93
CA ILE A 403 11.09 -27.95 -20.00
C ILE A 403 9.79 -28.62 -19.54
N ARG A 404 9.76 -29.17 -18.32
CA ARG A 404 8.55 -29.78 -17.72
C ARG A 404 7.39 -28.81 -17.79
N TRP A 405 7.54 -27.60 -17.26
CA TRP A 405 6.46 -26.61 -17.25
C TRP A 405 6.07 -26.13 -18.65
N ARG A 406 7.02 -26.03 -19.59
CA ARG A 406 6.73 -25.53 -20.95
C ARG A 406 6.08 -26.55 -21.86
N PHE A 407 6.39 -27.84 -21.70
CA PHE A 407 6.00 -28.88 -22.66
C PHE A 407 5.12 -29.98 -22.07
N VAL A 408 5.35 -30.39 -20.81
CA VAL A 408 4.76 -31.62 -20.23
C VAL A 408 3.64 -31.33 -19.22
N ASP A 409 3.84 -30.37 -18.31
CA ASP A 409 2.94 -30.13 -17.18
C ASP A 409 1.51 -29.80 -17.65
N PRO A 410 0.48 -30.49 -17.12
CA PRO A 410 -0.90 -30.19 -17.44
C PRO A 410 -1.33 -28.74 -17.20
N ASN A 411 -0.74 -28.07 -16.20
CA ASN A 411 -0.99 -26.68 -15.82
C ASN A 411 0.03 -25.71 -16.44
N GLY A 412 0.93 -26.20 -17.31
CA GLY A 412 1.96 -25.44 -17.99
C GLY A 412 1.55 -24.91 -19.38
N LEU A 413 2.53 -24.44 -20.18
CA LEU A 413 2.26 -23.82 -21.49
C LEU A 413 1.89 -24.82 -22.60
N ARG A 414 2.30 -26.10 -22.47
CA ARG A 414 2.10 -27.16 -23.47
C ARG A 414 2.45 -26.74 -24.91
N LEU A 415 3.66 -26.23 -25.11
CA LEU A 415 4.14 -25.71 -26.41
C LEU A 415 4.29 -26.77 -27.51
N GLY A 416 4.21 -28.06 -27.18
CA GLY A 416 4.29 -29.17 -28.14
C GLY A 416 5.72 -29.45 -28.60
N THR A 417 6.14 -28.81 -29.69
CA THR A 417 7.41 -29.11 -30.38
C THR A 417 8.49 -28.08 -30.05
N VAL A 418 9.69 -28.56 -29.78
CA VAL A 418 10.90 -27.74 -29.59
C VAL A 418 11.32 -27.13 -30.93
N SER A 419 11.58 -25.83 -30.94
CA SER A 419 12.06 -25.11 -32.13
C SER A 419 12.86 -23.87 -31.74
N LYS A 420 13.45 -23.18 -32.71
CA LYS A 420 14.10 -21.88 -32.47
C LYS A 420 13.16 -20.83 -31.87
N LYS A 421 11.85 -20.91 -32.14
CA LYS A 421 10.83 -20.01 -31.57
C LYS A 421 10.30 -20.49 -30.21
N THR A 422 10.43 -21.79 -29.96
CA THR A 422 9.98 -22.48 -28.74
C THR A 422 11.17 -23.22 -28.12
N PRO A 423 12.19 -22.48 -27.62
CA PRO A 423 13.40 -23.11 -27.12
C PRO A 423 13.18 -23.87 -25.82
N LEU A 424 14.09 -24.78 -25.47
CA LEU A 424 14.03 -25.54 -24.21
C LEU A 424 14.10 -24.62 -22.98
N MET A 425 14.89 -23.55 -23.09
CA MET A 425 15.09 -22.54 -22.06
C MET A 425 14.83 -21.15 -22.62
N TRP A 426 14.39 -20.23 -21.77
CA TRP A 426 14.39 -18.82 -22.13
C TRP A 426 15.83 -18.30 -22.22
N HIS A 427 16.08 -17.34 -23.10
CA HIS A 427 17.38 -16.69 -23.18
C HIS A 427 17.65 -15.85 -21.93
N TYR A 428 18.82 -16.03 -21.33
CA TYR A 428 19.28 -15.20 -20.22
C TYR A 428 20.09 -13.99 -20.69
N PHE A 429 20.53 -14.00 -21.94
CA PHE A 429 21.30 -12.91 -22.54
C PHE A 429 20.75 -12.52 -23.90
N VAL A 430 20.92 -11.25 -24.26
CA VAL A 430 20.68 -10.75 -25.61
C VAL A 430 21.68 -11.41 -26.55
N LEU A 431 21.18 -11.89 -27.69
CA LEU A 431 21.98 -12.52 -28.73
C LEU A 431 22.25 -11.54 -29.87
N PRO A 432 23.46 -10.99 -29.98
CA PRO A 432 23.79 -10.04 -31.03
C PRO A 432 23.97 -10.67 -32.42
N LYS A 433 24.17 -12.00 -32.53
CA LYS A 433 24.26 -12.73 -33.81
C LYS A 433 23.83 -14.19 -33.65
N GLU A 434 22.97 -14.67 -34.54
CA GLU A 434 22.55 -16.07 -34.59
C GLU A 434 23.53 -16.96 -35.38
N GLY A 435 23.51 -18.26 -35.09
CA GLY A 435 24.20 -19.29 -35.89
C GLY A 435 25.72 -19.38 -35.68
N LEU A 436 26.24 -18.84 -34.58
CA LEU A 436 27.64 -19.02 -34.20
C LEU A 436 27.89 -20.44 -33.68
N THR A 437 29.10 -20.95 -33.88
CA THR A 437 29.60 -22.16 -33.23
C THR A 437 30.02 -21.86 -31.78
N MET A 438 30.06 -22.87 -30.90
CA MET A 438 30.50 -22.67 -29.51
C MET A 438 31.89 -22.04 -29.36
N THR A 439 32.81 -22.32 -30.30
CA THR A 439 34.14 -21.69 -30.33
C THR A 439 34.04 -20.19 -30.64
N GLU A 440 33.17 -19.81 -31.57
CA GLU A 440 32.92 -18.40 -31.90
C GLU A 440 32.17 -17.67 -30.78
N GLU A 441 31.25 -18.36 -30.08
CA GLU A 441 30.55 -17.84 -28.90
C GLU A 441 31.54 -17.50 -27.78
N GLU A 442 32.50 -18.38 -27.51
CA GLU A 442 33.51 -18.14 -26.48
C GLU A 442 34.47 -17.02 -26.87
N ALA A 443 34.94 -17.00 -28.13
CA ALA A 443 35.81 -15.94 -28.65
C ALA A 443 35.15 -14.55 -28.61
N ARG A 444 33.81 -14.49 -28.71
CA ARG A 444 33.04 -13.24 -28.66
C ARG A 444 33.08 -12.55 -27.31
N MET A 445 33.29 -13.29 -26.22
CA MET A 445 33.32 -12.72 -24.88
C MET A 445 34.51 -11.80 -24.65
N GLU A 446 35.51 -11.80 -25.53
CA GLU A 446 36.66 -10.90 -25.44
C GLU A 446 36.26 -9.44 -25.72
N PRO A 447 36.90 -8.46 -25.03
CA PRO A 447 36.66 -7.05 -25.27
C PRO A 447 36.84 -6.67 -26.75
N GLY A 448 35.87 -5.95 -27.32
CA GLY A 448 35.89 -5.56 -28.74
C GLY A 448 35.51 -6.64 -29.75
N ALA A 449 35.29 -7.89 -29.32
CA ALA A 449 34.79 -8.97 -30.18
C ALA A 449 33.24 -9.04 -30.24
N GLY A 450 32.56 -8.13 -29.54
CA GLY A 450 31.10 -8.05 -29.49
C GLY A 450 30.46 -8.58 -28.20
N GLY A 451 31.27 -8.90 -27.18
CA GLY A 451 30.81 -9.30 -25.85
C GLY A 451 30.09 -8.19 -25.08
N ASP A 452 30.36 -6.92 -25.39
CA ASP A 452 29.65 -5.78 -24.81
C ASP A 452 28.13 -5.81 -25.11
N PHE A 453 27.73 -6.54 -26.15
CA PHE A 453 26.35 -6.73 -26.58
C PHE A 453 25.74 -8.07 -26.13
N CYS A 454 26.50 -8.91 -25.44
CA CYS A 454 25.98 -10.09 -24.76
C CYS A 454 25.45 -9.66 -23.39
N MET A 455 24.31 -8.96 -23.40
CA MET A 455 23.75 -8.28 -22.24
C MET A 455 22.79 -9.19 -21.46
N ALA A 456 22.87 -9.20 -20.14
CA ALA A 456 22.01 -10.00 -19.28
C ALA A 456 20.57 -9.47 -19.26
N HIS A 457 19.61 -10.36 -19.48
CA HIS A 457 18.19 -10.05 -19.28
C HIS A 457 17.88 -9.87 -17.80
N ASN A 458 16.91 -9.01 -17.50
CA ASN A 458 16.34 -8.89 -16.17
C ASN A 458 15.28 -9.99 -15.95
N GLY A 459 14.72 -10.04 -14.74
CA GLY A 459 13.67 -10.97 -14.39
C GLY A 459 13.39 -10.92 -12.90
N TRP A 460 12.87 -12.03 -12.38
CA TRP A 460 12.67 -12.21 -10.94
C TRP A 460 13.14 -13.59 -10.50
N VAL A 461 13.45 -13.70 -9.20
CA VAL A 461 13.97 -14.91 -8.57
C VAL A 461 13.07 -15.24 -7.38
N ILE A 462 12.63 -16.50 -7.29
CA ILE A 462 11.76 -16.95 -6.20
C ILE A 462 12.51 -16.81 -4.87
N ASN A 463 11.89 -16.14 -3.89
CA ASN A 463 12.44 -15.94 -2.53
C ASN A 463 13.81 -15.25 -2.47
N ALA A 464 14.17 -14.45 -3.46
CA ALA A 464 15.42 -13.69 -3.42
C ALA A 464 15.46 -12.67 -2.29
N ASN A 465 16.66 -12.41 -1.78
CA ASN A 465 16.90 -11.31 -0.86
C ASN A 465 16.77 -9.98 -1.64
N PRO A 466 15.76 -9.13 -1.35
CA PRO A 466 15.55 -7.87 -2.07
C PRO A 466 16.67 -6.85 -1.82
N MET A 467 17.53 -7.07 -0.83
CA MET A 467 18.69 -6.22 -0.55
C MET A 467 19.90 -6.54 -1.44
N GLU A 468 19.87 -7.65 -2.16
CA GLU A 468 20.98 -8.13 -2.98
C GLU A 468 20.59 -8.12 -4.47
N ASN A 469 21.51 -7.63 -5.30
CA ASN A 469 21.32 -7.64 -6.73
C ASN A 469 21.88 -8.95 -7.32
N PHE A 470 21.01 -9.79 -7.84
CA PHE A 470 21.35 -11.10 -8.41
C PHE A 470 22.24 -11.07 -9.66
N ALA A 471 22.53 -9.89 -10.23
CA ALA A 471 23.48 -9.73 -11.33
C ALA A 471 24.88 -9.28 -10.88
N GLU A 472 25.06 -8.90 -9.62
CA GLU A 472 26.36 -8.49 -9.07
C GLU A 472 27.26 -9.69 -8.74
N PRO A 473 28.59 -9.50 -8.65
CA PRO A 473 29.51 -10.55 -8.21
C PRO A 473 29.12 -11.13 -6.85
N GLY A 474 29.23 -12.45 -6.70
CA GLY A 474 28.79 -13.20 -5.50
C GLY A 474 27.42 -13.86 -5.63
N SER A 475 26.68 -13.58 -6.72
CA SER A 475 25.45 -14.29 -7.06
C SER A 475 25.67 -15.32 -8.17
N ASP A 476 25.19 -16.55 -7.95
CA ASP A 476 25.24 -17.64 -8.93
C ASP A 476 23.93 -17.79 -9.72
N VAL A 477 22.95 -16.88 -9.56
CA VAL A 477 21.59 -17.00 -10.13
C VAL A 477 21.59 -17.23 -11.64
N TYR A 478 22.42 -16.50 -12.39
CA TYR A 478 22.53 -16.66 -13.84
C TYR A 478 23.19 -18.00 -14.22
N LEU A 479 24.21 -18.44 -13.47
CA LEU A 479 24.92 -19.69 -13.72
C LEU A 479 24.01 -20.91 -13.42
N ARG A 480 23.31 -20.87 -12.29
CA ARG A 480 22.39 -21.91 -11.80
C ARG A 480 21.02 -21.92 -12.47
N ARG A 481 20.71 -20.93 -13.31
CA ARG A 481 19.40 -20.79 -13.97
C ARG A 481 18.21 -20.67 -13.02
N GLU A 482 18.40 -19.89 -11.95
CA GLU A 482 17.36 -19.63 -10.96
C GLU A 482 16.47 -18.43 -11.34
N LEU A 483 16.89 -17.64 -12.34
CA LEU A 483 16.14 -16.48 -12.83
C LEU A 483 14.96 -16.94 -13.69
N ILE A 484 13.81 -16.29 -13.52
CA ILE A 484 12.73 -16.32 -14.52
C ILE A 484 12.92 -15.07 -15.39
N PRO A 485 13.57 -15.18 -16.56
CA PRO A 485 14.01 -14.02 -17.31
C PRO A 485 12.87 -13.41 -18.13
N TRP A 486 12.92 -12.10 -18.28
CA TRP A 486 12.13 -11.34 -19.26
C TRP A 486 12.97 -11.18 -20.52
N GLY A 487 12.79 -12.10 -21.47
CA GLY A 487 13.63 -12.18 -22.67
C GLY A 487 13.55 -10.98 -23.62
N ASP A 488 12.68 -10.01 -23.35
CA ASP A 488 12.55 -8.75 -24.08
C ASP A 488 13.25 -7.56 -23.38
N SER A 489 13.82 -7.78 -22.20
CA SER A 489 14.23 -6.72 -21.29
C SER A 489 15.64 -6.93 -20.71
N VAL A 490 16.56 -6.02 -21.00
CA VAL A 490 17.93 -5.99 -20.48
C VAL A 490 18.00 -5.34 -19.11
N LYS A 491 18.76 -5.94 -18.18
CA LYS A 491 18.98 -5.41 -16.84
C LYS A 491 19.97 -4.24 -16.84
N LEU A 492 19.58 -3.15 -16.18
CA LEU A 492 20.36 -1.91 -16.11
C LEU A 492 21.40 -1.93 -14.97
N LYS A 493 22.64 -1.52 -15.28
CA LYS A 493 23.81 -1.53 -14.39
C LYS A 493 24.15 -0.12 -13.91
N TYR A 494 23.54 0.31 -12.81
CA TYR A 494 23.78 1.63 -12.21
C TYR A 494 25.13 1.76 -11.50
N GLY A 495 25.63 0.68 -10.91
CA GLY A 495 26.80 0.72 -10.01
C GLY A 495 26.47 1.18 -8.60
N LYS A 496 27.52 1.46 -7.81
CA LYS A 496 27.45 1.92 -6.42
C LYS A 496 27.18 3.42 -6.35
N SER A 497 27.63 4.19 -7.33
CA SER A 497 27.39 5.62 -7.41
C SER A 497 27.17 6.10 -8.85
N ARG A 498 26.87 7.39 -8.99
CA ARG A 498 26.64 8.02 -10.31
C ARG A 498 27.87 7.96 -11.22
N GLU A 499 29.06 7.97 -10.64
CA GLU A 499 30.34 7.98 -11.35
C GLU A 499 30.60 6.66 -12.07
N ASP A 500 30.02 5.56 -11.59
CA ASP A 500 30.15 4.24 -12.23
C ASP A 500 29.42 4.17 -13.58
N ASN A 501 28.31 4.91 -13.73
CA ASN A 501 27.54 4.93 -14.97
C ASN A 501 26.82 6.27 -15.24
N PRO A 502 27.56 7.37 -15.48
CA PRO A 502 26.99 8.71 -15.46
C PRO A 502 25.88 8.94 -16.49
N TYR A 503 25.97 8.28 -17.66
CA TYR A 503 24.95 8.36 -18.68
C TYR A 503 23.61 7.78 -18.21
N LEU A 504 23.62 6.54 -17.69
CA LEU A 504 22.42 5.85 -17.22
C LEU A 504 21.72 6.63 -16.11
N TRP A 505 22.48 7.14 -15.15
CA TRP A 505 21.95 7.95 -14.06
C TRP A 505 21.29 9.24 -14.56
N GLU A 506 21.93 9.95 -15.49
CA GLU A 506 21.34 11.17 -16.05
C GLU A 506 20.11 10.90 -16.93
N HIS A 507 20.13 9.81 -17.71
CA HIS A 507 18.99 9.37 -18.52
C HIS A 507 17.76 9.08 -17.64
N MET A 508 17.96 8.30 -16.58
CA MET A 508 16.88 7.93 -15.65
C MET A 508 16.45 9.09 -14.74
N ARG A 509 17.36 10.02 -14.42
CA ARG A 509 17.02 11.28 -13.75
C ARG A 509 16.07 12.11 -14.59
N LYS A 510 16.37 12.31 -15.89
CA LYS A 510 15.49 13.05 -16.82
C LYS A 510 14.12 12.40 -16.93
N TYR A 511 14.08 11.08 -17.10
CA TYR A 511 12.84 10.31 -17.16
C TYR A 511 11.99 10.52 -15.90
N THR A 512 12.62 10.43 -14.73
CA THR A 512 11.94 10.58 -13.43
C THR A 512 11.44 12.00 -13.21
N VAL A 513 12.24 13.02 -13.55
CA VAL A 513 11.88 14.44 -13.41
C VAL A 513 10.76 14.84 -14.36
N GLU A 514 10.79 14.41 -15.62
CA GLU A 514 9.71 14.66 -16.59
C GLU A 514 8.40 14.02 -16.11
N THR A 515 8.48 12.78 -15.62
CA THR A 515 7.35 12.06 -15.03
C THR A 515 6.74 12.81 -13.85
N ALA A 516 7.56 13.25 -12.88
CA ALA A 516 7.11 13.96 -11.68
C ALA A 516 6.52 15.35 -11.99
N THR A 517 6.94 15.96 -13.10
CA THR A 517 6.38 17.23 -13.59
C THR A 517 4.93 17.06 -14.01
N ILE A 518 4.61 15.95 -14.69
CA ILE A 518 3.28 15.68 -15.27
C ILE A 518 2.32 15.07 -14.24
N PHE A 519 2.78 14.03 -13.53
CA PHE A 519 1.91 13.20 -12.70
C PHE A 519 1.96 13.60 -11.22
N HIS A 520 0.88 13.29 -10.48
CA HIS A 520 0.74 13.59 -9.05
C HIS A 520 1.39 12.53 -8.16
N GLY A 521 1.71 11.37 -8.73
CA GLY A 521 2.37 10.28 -8.06
C GLY A 521 3.10 9.36 -9.03
N VAL A 522 3.80 8.38 -8.48
CA VAL A 522 4.48 7.31 -9.23
C VAL A 522 4.25 5.95 -8.60
N ARG A 523 4.18 4.90 -9.42
CA ARG A 523 4.27 3.50 -9.01
C ARG A 523 5.68 2.98 -9.30
N LEU A 524 6.35 2.42 -8.30
CA LEU A 524 7.63 1.73 -8.51
C LEU A 524 7.33 0.28 -8.88
N ASP A 525 7.56 -0.03 -10.15
CA ASP A 525 7.46 -1.38 -10.69
C ASP A 525 8.60 -2.24 -10.17
N ASN A 526 8.27 -3.45 -9.68
CA ASN A 526 9.25 -4.40 -9.14
C ASN A 526 10.29 -3.72 -8.20
N CYS A 527 9.79 -2.95 -7.21
CA CYS A 527 10.62 -2.10 -6.33
C CYS A 527 11.66 -2.91 -5.54
N HIS A 528 11.36 -4.17 -5.24
CA HIS A 528 12.26 -5.07 -4.52
C HIS A 528 13.49 -5.49 -5.35
N SER A 529 13.45 -5.32 -6.67
CA SER A 529 14.58 -5.60 -7.57
C SER A 529 15.36 -4.35 -7.96
N THR A 530 14.89 -3.16 -7.55
CA THR A 530 15.60 -1.89 -7.78
C THR A 530 16.62 -1.65 -6.68
N PRO A 531 17.90 -1.40 -7.01
CA PRO A 531 18.89 -1.01 -6.01
C PRO A 531 18.39 0.21 -5.23
N ILE A 532 18.28 0.04 -3.90
CA ILE A 532 17.59 1.00 -3.05
C ILE A 532 18.19 2.41 -3.13
N HIS A 533 19.51 2.56 -3.27
CA HIS A 533 20.17 3.87 -3.41
C HIS A 533 19.82 4.58 -4.72
N VAL A 534 19.54 3.84 -5.79
CA VAL A 534 19.11 4.38 -7.08
C VAL A 534 17.70 4.94 -6.96
N ALA A 535 16.76 4.12 -6.47
CA ALA A 535 15.38 4.56 -6.27
C ALA A 535 15.31 5.75 -5.29
N GLU A 536 16.14 5.72 -4.25
CA GLU A 536 16.24 6.77 -3.24
C GLU A 536 16.63 8.12 -3.85
N TYR A 537 17.68 8.15 -4.68
CA TYR A 537 18.11 9.36 -5.38
C TYR A 537 17.05 9.85 -6.38
N LEU A 538 16.49 8.95 -7.20
CA LEU A 538 15.54 9.33 -8.25
C LEU A 538 14.22 9.87 -7.66
N LEU A 539 13.74 9.29 -6.56
CA LEU A 539 12.56 9.81 -5.86
C LEU A 539 12.81 11.15 -5.17
N ASP A 540 14.02 11.40 -4.69
CA ASP A 540 14.39 12.71 -4.16
C ASP A 540 14.36 13.78 -5.27
N GLU A 541 14.91 13.47 -6.45
CA GLU A 541 14.81 14.32 -7.63
C GLU A 541 13.35 14.58 -8.02
N ALA A 542 12.50 13.54 -7.99
CA ALA A 542 11.07 13.67 -8.22
C ALA A 542 10.38 14.59 -7.19
N ARG A 543 10.76 14.48 -5.90
CA ARG A 543 10.20 15.30 -4.81
C ARG A 543 10.69 16.74 -4.81
N MET A 544 11.86 17.02 -5.37
CA MET A 544 12.30 18.40 -5.61
C MET A 544 11.37 19.11 -6.60
N VAL A 545 10.89 18.39 -7.62
CA VAL A 545 9.90 18.89 -8.59
C VAL A 545 8.52 18.97 -7.94
N ARG A 546 8.12 17.91 -7.23
CA ARG A 546 6.80 17.78 -6.60
C ARG A 546 6.92 17.32 -5.15
N PRO A 547 6.96 18.23 -4.17
CA PRO A 547 7.13 17.87 -2.76
C PRO A 547 6.03 16.96 -2.19
N ASP A 548 4.82 17.03 -2.75
CA ASP A 548 3.66 16.20 -2.40
C ASP A 548 3.49 14.98 -3.32
N LEU A 549 4.59 14.46 -3.89
CA LEU A 549 4.55 13.28 -4.74
C LEU A 549 4.05 12.06 -3.96
N TYR A 550 2.98 11.45 -4.44
CA TYR A 550 2.46 10.20 -3.90
C TYR A 550 3.19 9.00 -4.51
N VAL A 551 3.87 8.21 -3.67
CA VAL A 551 4.67 7.07 -4.13
C VAL A 551 4.04 5.77 -3.66
N ILE A 552 3.67 4.93 -4.62
CA ILE A 552 3.24 3.55 -4.37
C ILE A 552 4.27 2.57 -4.90
N ALA A 553 4.35 1.38 -4.30
CA ALA A 553 5.30 0.37 -4.75
C ALA A 553 4.67 -1.02 -4.78
N GLU A 554 5.09 -1.78 -5.78
CA GLU A 554 5.00 -3.22 -5.77
C GLU A 554 6.18 -3.79 -4.97
N LEU A 555 5.92 -4.04 -3.68
CA LEU A 555 6.90 -4.54 -2.73
C LEU A 555 6.33 -5.76 -2.00
N PHE A 556 6.86 -6.92 -2.35
CA PHE A 556 6.45 -8.23 -1.82
C PHE A 556 7.62 -8.85 -1.06
N THR A 557 8.07 -8.20 0.01
CA THR A 557 9.00 -8.89 0.92
C THR A 557 8.18 -9.74 1.89
N ASN A 558 8.63 -10.97 2.15
CA ASN A 558 8.01 -11.83 3.17
C ASN A 558 8.40 -11.39 4.60
N ASN A 559 8.96 -10.18 4.78
CA ASN A 559 9.47 -9.69 6.05
C ASN A 559 9.10 -8.20 6.26
N PRO A 560 8.13 -7.88 7.12
CA PRO A 560 7.72 -6.51 7.42
C PRO A 560 8.87 -5.58 7.86
N SER A 561 9.92 -6.14 8.47
CA SER A 561 11.09 -5.35 8.90
C SER A 561 11.96 -4.91 7.71
N ILE A 562 11.99 -5.69 6.63
CA ILE A 562 12.67 -5.33 5.38
C ILE A 562 11.80 -4.35 4.59
N ASP A 563 10.48 -4.60 4.51
CA ASP A 563 9.54 -3.63 3.93
C ASP A 563 9.76 -2.23 4.54
N ASN A 564 9.86 -2.15 5.87
CA ASN A 564 10.08 -0.89 6.58
C ASN A 564 11.38 -0.19 6.18
N ILE A 565 12.44 -0.92 5.79
CA ILE A 565 13.68 -0.29 5.28
C ILE A 565 13.39 0.43 3.98
N PHE A 566 12.72 -0.23 3.02
CA PHE A 566 12.36 0.37 1.74
C PHE A 566 11.42 1.55 1.94
N ILE A 567 10.38 1.38 2.76
CA ILE A 567 9.41 2.43 3.08
C ILE A 567 10.11 3.64 3.70
N ASN A 568 10.92 3.42 4.74
CA ASN A 568 11.65 4.48 5.42
C ASN A 568 12.65 5.16 4.49
N ARG A 569 13.44 4.44 3.71
CA ARG A 569 14.48 5.07 2.86
C ARG A 569 13.92 5.78 1.64
N LEU A 570 12.95 5.15 0.97
CA LEU A 570 12.36 5.65 -0.26
C LEU A 570 11.21 6.63 0.00
N GLY A 571 10.67 6.67 1.23
CA GLY A 571 9.50 7.48 1.57
C GLY A 571 8.21 6.97 0.92
N LEU A 572 8.02 5.64 0.85
CA LEU A 572 6.84 5.04 0.24
C LEU A 572 5.59 5.40 1.03
N ASN A 573 4.54 5.87 0.33
CA ASN A 573 3.29 6.23 0.99
C ASN A 573 2.38 5.04 1.12
N SER A 574 2.31 4.18 0.10
CA SER A 574 1.43 3.00 0.11
C SER A 574 2.02 1.79 -0.59
N LEU A 575 1.70 0.61 -0.07
CA LEU A 575 2.06 -0.66 -0.70
C LEU A 575 0.86 -1.28 -1.39
N ILE A 576 1.10 -1.86 -2.57
CA ILE A 576 0.09 -2.58 -3.34
C ILE A 576 -0.27 -3.88 -2.63
N ARG A 577 -1.58 -4.15 -2.50
CA ARG A 577 -2.17 -5.37 -1.94
C ARG A 577 -3.29 -5.85 -2.84
N GLU A 578 -3.50 -7.17 -2.92
CA GLU A 578 -4.38 -7.77 -3.93
C GLU A 578 -5.45 -8.65 -3.31
N ALA A 579 -6.72 -8.41 -3.65
CA ALA A 579 -7.84 -9.23 -3.20
C ALA A 579 -7.87 -10.60 -3.91
N MET A 580 -7.23 -10.72 -5.08
CA MET A 580 -7.12 -11.96 -5.86
C MET A 580 -6.24 -13.04 -5.20
N ASN A 581 -5.44 -12.67 -4.19
CA ASN A 581 -4.65 -13.62 -3.40
C ASN A 581 -5.49 -14.40 -2.38
N ALA A 582 -6.70 -13.92 -2.06
CA ALA A 582 -7.62 -14.69 -1.24
C ALA A 582 -8.15 -15.91 -2.02
N TRP A 583 -7.92 -17.11 -1.50
CA TRP A 583 -8.44 -18.36 -2.08
C TRP A 583 -9.88 -18.66 -1.65
N GLU A 584 -10.36 -18.04 -0.56
CA GLU A 584 -11.70 -18.24 -0.01
C GLU A 584 -12.27 -16.95 0.61
N PRO A 585 -13.59 -16.87 0.88
CA PRO A 585 -14.22 -15.69 1.50
C PRO A 585 -13.61 -15.30 2.86
N TYR A 586 -13.16 -16.29 3.65
CA TYR A 586 -12.51 -16.04 4.94
C TYR A 586 -11.21 -15.25 4.78
N GLU A 587 -10.36 -15.67 3.86
CA GLU A 587 -9.08 -15.02 3.61
C GLU A 587 -9.28 -13.59 3.09
N LEU A 588 -10.31 -13.37 2.25
CA LEU A 588 -10.67 -12.02 1.82
C LEU A 588 -11.12 -11.15 3.00
N GLY A 589 -11.95 -11.68 3.90
CA GLY A 589 -12.34 -11.00 5.14
C GLY A 589 -11.14 -10.65 6.03
N ARG A 590 -10.16 -11.56 6.14
CA ARG A 590 -8.91 -11.32 6.89
C ARG A 590 -8.09 -10.17 6.29
N LEU A 591 -7.98 -10.11 4.96
CA LEU A 591 -7.32 -8.99 4.27
C LEU A 591 -8.07 -7.67 4.48
N VAL A 592 -9.40 -7.67 4.37
CA VAL A 592 -10.23 -6.49 4.65
C VAL A 592 -10.07 -6.01 6.08
N HIS A 593 -9.98 -6.92 7.06
CA HIS A 593 -9.70 -6.56 8.45
C HIS A 593 -8.30 -5.95 8.61
N ALA A 594 -7.27 -6.55 7.99
CA ALA A 594 -5.89 -6.06 8.06
C ALA A 594 -5.73 -4.64 7.49
N TYR A 595 -6.50 -4.29 6.46
CA TYR A 595 -6.50 -2.96 5.82
C TYR A 595 -7.72 -2.12 6.22
N GLY A 596 -8.52 -2.58 7.18
CA GLY A 596 -9.76 -1.97 7.60
C GLY A 596 -9.56 -0.71 8.45
N GLY A 597 -8.37 -0.48 9.00
CA GLY A 597 -8.11 0.64 9.89
C GLY A 597 -8.21 0.25 11.36
N ARG A 598 -8.71 1.17 12.21
CA ARG A 598 -8.74 0.94 13.66
C ARG A 598 -9.95 0.08 14.04
N PRO A 599 -9.89 -0.76 15.09
CA PRO A 599 -11.08 -1.47 15.56
C PRO A 599 -12.22 -0.53 16.01
N VAL A 600 -13.47 -0.91 15.78
CA VAL A 600 -14.64 -0.19 16.32
C VAL A 600 -14.58 -0.09 17.83
N GLY A 601 -14.75 1.13 18.37
CA GLY A 601 -14.66 1.38 19.81
C GLY A 601 -13.22 1.50 20.31
N SER A 602 -12.27 1.86 19.42
CA SER A 602 -10.89 2.17 19.78
C SER A 602 -10.81 3.24 20.86
N LEU A 603 -9.83 3.11 21.77
CA LEU A 603 -9.66 4.04 22.90
C LEU A 603 -9.37 5.48 22.42
N LEU A 604 -9.93 6.48 23.11
CA LEU A 604 -9.71 7.89 22.79
C LEU A 604 -8.25 8.28 22.98
N GLN A 605 -7.65 8.84 21.93
CA GLN A 605 -6.25 9.22 21.92
C GLN A 605 -6.10 10.71 22.23
N PRO A 606 -5.29 11.11 23.23
CA PRO A 606 -5.07 12.51 23.53
C PRO A 606 -4.27 13.23 22.43
N PRO A 607 -4.43 14.56 22.26
CA PRO A 607 -3.69 15.32 21.24
C PRO A 607 -2.17 15.28 21.42
N CYS A 608 -1.70 15.24 22.67
CA CYS A 608 -0.32 14.99 23.06
C CYS A 608 -0.16 13.52 23.48
N ARG A 609 0.72 12.79 22.81
CA ARG A 609 1.01 11.37 23.13
C ARG A 609 2.34 10.92 22.54
N LEU A 610 2.80 9.75 22.98
CA LEU A 610 3.94 9.07 22.36
C LEU A 610 3.68 8.81 20.87
N LEU A 611 4.71 9.00 20.06
CA LEU A 611 4.73 8.54 18.68
C LEU A 611 4.89 7.01 18.68
N MET A 612 3.85 6.30 18.27
CA MET A 612 3.85 4.85 18.21
C MET A 612 4.24 4.36 16.82
N PRO A 613 4.91 3.19 16.69
CA PRO A 613 5.11 2.55 15.41
C PRO A 613 3.77 2.35 14.68
N SER A 614 3.78 2.53 13.37
CA SER A 614 2.60 2.39 12.51
C SER A 614 2.84 1.37 11.42
N SER A 615 1.77 0.72 10.94
CA SER A 615 1.80 -0.03 9.69
C SER A 615 1.79 0.91 8.49
N THR A 616 2.25 0.40 7.36
CA THR A 616 2.23 1.12 6.08
C THR A 616 0.81 1.20 5.56
N HIS A 617 0.43 2.37 5.04
CA HIS A 617 -0.83 2.50 4.31
C HIS A 617 -0.82 1.58 3.09
N ALA A 618 -1.99 1.09 2.70
CA ALA A 618 -2.15 0.16 1.58
C ALA A 618 -2.91 0.82 0.43
N ILE A 619 -2.65 0.36 -0.79
CA ILE A 619 -3.62 0.44 -1.88
C ILE A 619 -4.10 -0.98 -2.15
N PHE A 620 -5.36 -1.25 -1.83
CA PHE A 620 -5.95 -2.58 -1.92
C PHE A 620 -6.74 -2.70 -3.21
N LEU A 621 -6.22 -3.47 -4.16
CA LEU A 621 -6.83 -3.64 -5.48
C LEU A 621 -7.71 -4.89 -5.51
N ASP A 622 -8.88 -4.78 -6.13
CA ASP A 622 -9.70 -5.95 -6.42
C ASP A 622 -9.03 -6.87 -7.45
N GLN A 623 -8.38 -6.30 -8.47
CA GLN A 623 -7.53 -6.97 -9.44
C GLN A 623 -6.35 -6.06 -9.83
N THR A 624 -5.12 -6.58 -9.85
CA THR A 624 -3.96 -5.92 -10.46
C THR A 624 -3.76 -6.37 -11.90
N HIS A 625 -3.06 -5.60 -12.73
CA HIS A 625 -2.96 -5.90 -14.17
C HIS A 625 -2.18 -7.19 -14.48
N ASP A 626 -1.44 -7.72 -13.50
CA ASP A 626 -0.75 -9.01 -13.56
C ASP A 626 -1.63 -10.19 -13.14
N ASN A 627 -2.74 -9.93 -12.44
CA ASN A 627 -3.64 -11.00 -12.01
C ASN A 627 -4.38 -11.64 -13.20
N GLU A 628 -4.56 -12.96 -13.12
CA GLU A 628 -5.48 -13.73 -13.95
C GLU A 628 -6.89 -13.14 -13.94
N SER A 629 -7.72 -13.51 -14.93
CA SER A 629 -9.11 -13.07 -14.96
C SER A 629 -9.88 -13.54 -13.73
N PRO A 630 -10.55 -12.65 -12.98
CA PRO A 630 -11.43 -13.03 -11.88
C PRO A 630 -12.60 -13.90 -12.33
N VAL A 631 -13.00 -13.79 -13.60
CA VAL A 631 -14.05 -14.62 -14.20
C VAL A 631 -13.55 -16.06 -14.41
N GLU A 632 -12.29 -16.25 -14.77
CA GLU A 632 -11.68 -17.57 -14.99
C GLU A 632 -11.29 -18.23 -13.66
N LYS A 633 -10.71 -17.45 -12.73
CA LYS A 633 -10.24 -17.94 -11.42
C LYS A 633 -11.39 -18.19 -10.44
N ARG A 634 -12.48 -17.43 -10.54
CA ARG A 634 -13.66 -17.49 -9.66
C ARG A 634 -14.93 -17.57 -10.50
N THR A 635 -15.77 -16.54 -10.44
CA THR A 635 -17.00 -16.41 -11.24
C THR A 635 -17.26 -14.95 -11.56
N ALA A 636 -17.97 -14.67 -12.66
CA ALA A 636 -18.39 -13.30 -13.01
C ALA A 636 -19.32 -12.67 -11.95
N LEU A 637 -20.01 -13.49 -11.14
CA LEU A 637 -20.88 -13.04 -10.06
C LEU A 637 -20.10 -12.47 -8.87
N ASN A 638 -18.83 -12.84 -8.71
CA ASN A 638 -18.03 -12.47 -7.55
C ASN A 638 -17.34 -11.10 -7.66
N LEU A 639 -17.35 -10.46 -8.84
CA LEU A 639 -16.66 -9.20 -9.05
C LEU A 639 -17.26 -8.08 -8.19
N LEU A 640 -18.59 -7.91 -8.22
CA LEU A 640 -19.29 -6.91 -7.40
C LEU A 640 -19.09 -7.14 -5.87
N PRO A 641 -19.30 -8.36 -5.33
CA PRO A 641 -18.96 -8.69 -3.94
C PRO A 641 -17.53 -8.31 -3.53
N THR A 642 -16.54 -8.64 -4.37
CA THR A 642 -15.13 -8.36 -4.07
C THR A 642 -14.88 -6.86 -3.98
N SER A 643 -15.33 -6.09 -4.98
CA SER A 643 -15.18 -4.63 -4.95
C SER A 643 -15.95 -3.97 -3.80
N ALA A 644 -17.10 -4.53 -3.38
CA ALA A 644 -17.84 -4.02 -2.23
C ALA A 644 -17.08 -4.19 -0.91
N LEU A 645 -16.40 -5.32 -0.73
CA LEU A 645 -15.54 -5.57 0.43
C LEU A 645 -14.29 -4.66 0.42
N VAL A 646 -13.65 -4.52 -0.75
CA VAL A 646 -12.50 -3.61 -0.93
C VAL A 646 -12.90 -2.15 -0.65
N ALA A 647 -14.06 -1.68 -1.13
CA ALA A 647 -14.52 -0.31 -0.89
C ALA A 647 -14.76 0.01 0.60
N MET A 648 -14.95 -1.01 1.44
CA MET A 648 -15.19 -0.87 2.87
C MET A 648 -13.92 -0.87 3.74
N THR A 649 -12.73 -0.92 3.15
CA THR A 649 -11.47 -0.74 3.90
C THR A 649 -11.19 0.73 4.22
N CYS A 650 -10.31 1.00 5.19
CA CYS A 650 -9.79 2.35 5.49
C CYS A 650 -8.38 2.51 4.91
N CYS A 651 -8.24 2.24 3.62
CA CYS A 651 -7.02 2.46 2.85
C CYS A 651 -7.40 2.92 1.43
N ALA A 652 -6.45 3.15 0.53
CA ALA A 652 -6.79 3.40 -0.86
C ALA A 652 -7.36 2.13 -1.51
N SER A 653 -8.36 2.26 -2.37
CA SER A 653 -8.87 1.17 -3.20
C SER A 653 -8.36 1.28 -4.64
N GLY A 654 -8.37 0.18 -5.38
CA GLY A 654 -8.16 0.24 -6.82
C GLY A 654 -8.65 -0.97 -7.60
N SER A 655 -8.60 -0.83 -8.93
CA SER A 655 -9.03 -1.85 -9.89
C SER A 655 -8.34 -1.64 -11.23
N ASN A 656 -8.55 -2.56 -12.19
CA ASN A 656 -8.12 -2.42 -13.57
C ASN A 656 -9.28 -2.05 -14.49
N ARG A 657 -8.97 -1.26 -15.53
CA ARG A 657 -9.83 -1.06 -16.69
C ARG A 657 -10.16 -2.40 -17.35
N GLY A 658 -11.44 -2.73 -17.48
CA GLY A 658 -11.94 -4.03 -17.95
C GLY A 658 -12.64 -4.85 -16.87
N TYR A 659 -12.31 -4.63 -15.59
CA TYR A 659 -12.98 -5.28 -14.45
C TYR A 659 -14.44 -4.86 -14.37
N ASP A 660 -14.68 -3.54 -14.32
CA ASP A 660 -16.03 -2.95 -14.27
C ASP A 660 -16.90 -3.40 -15.46
N GLU A 661 -16.30 -3.56 -16.64
CA GLU A 661 -16.95 -3.99 -17.87
C GLU A 661 -17.28 -5.50 -17.89
N LEU A 662 -16.74 -6.30 -16.97
CA LEU A 662 -16.79 -7.76 -16.98
C LEU A 662 -16.07 -8.39 -18.18
N VAL A 663 -14.85 -7.92 -18.50
CA VAL A 663 -13.99 -8.57 -19.50
C VAL A 663 -13.60 -9.96 -18.97
N PRO A 664 -13.90 -11.06 -19.68
CA PRO A 664 -13.81 -12.40 -19.11
C PRO A 664 -12.41 -13.03 -19.10
N HIS A 665 -11.44 -12.41 -19.78
CA HIS A 665 -10.09 -12.95 -19.97
C HIS A 665 -9.05 -11.96 -19.45
N HIS A 666 -7.86 -12.46 -19.14
CA HIS A 666 -6.74 -11.63 -18.72
C HIS A 666 -6.32 -10.64 -19.83
N ILE A 667 -6.23 -9.35 -19.47
CA ILE A 667 -5.81 -8.27 -20.37
C ILE A 667 -4.28 -8.19 -20.29
N ASN A 668 -3.62 -9.00 -21.11
CA ASN A 668 -2.18 -9.21 -21.01
C ASN A 668 -1.36 -7.98 -21.46
N VAL A 669 -0.38 -7.60 -20.65
CA VAL A 669 0.49 -6.43 -20.89
C VAL A 669 1.32 -6.52 -22.16
N VAL A 670 1.52 -7.72 -22.72
CA VAL A 670 2.28 -7.99 -23.95
C VAL A 670 1.33 -8.20 -25.13
N THR A 671 0.47 -9.21 -25.08
CA THR A 671 -0.24 -9.71 -26.27
C THR A 671 -1.55 -8.97 -26.59
N GLU A 672 -2.11 -8.20 -25.64
CA GLU A 672 -3.34 -7.46 -25.92
C GLU A 672 -3.05 -6.20 -26.74
N THR A 673 -3.86 -6.00 -27.78
CA THR A 673 -3.73 -4.89 -28.75
C THR A 673 -5.05 -4.16 -28.99
N ARG A 674 -6.17 -4.72 -28.52
CA ARG A 674 -7.50 -4.14 -28.71
C ARG A 674 -7.70 -2.95 -27.79
N LEU A 675 -8.33 -1.93 -28.34
CA LEU A 675 -8.50 -0.66 -27.65
C LEU A 675 -9.56 -0.77 -26.55
N TYR A 676 -9.40 0.01 -25.50
CA TYR A 676 -10.48 0.23 -24.55
C TYR A 676 -11.67 0.91 -25.24
N THR A 677 -12.86 0.57 -24.78
CA THR A 677 -14.10 1.19 -25.20
C THR A 677 -14.22 2.60 -24.65
N SER A 678 -14.82 3.49 -25.43
CA SER A 678 -15.04 4.89 -25.05
C SER A 678 -16.32 5.06 -24.24
N TRP A 679 -16.37 6.08 -23.40
CA TRP A 679 -17.62 6.49 -22.77
C TRP A 679 -18.61 7.00 -23.82
N SER A 680 -19.87 6.59 -23.73
CA SER A 680 -20.97 7.16 -24.50
C SER A 680 -22.12 7.52 -23.59
N GLU A 681 -22.52 8.78 -23.62
CA GLU A 681 -23.87 9.15 -23.22
C GLU A 681 -24.79 8.52 -24.26
N ALA A 682 -25.52 7.46 -23.91
CA ALA A 682 -26.57 6.92 -24.75
C ALA A 682 -27.69 7.97 -24.92
N SER A 683 -27.46 8.96 -25.79
CA SER A 683 -28.37 10.08 -26.08
C SER A 683 -28.08 10.82 -27.40
N LYS A 684 -27.03 10.48 -28.16
CA LYS A 684 -26.88 10.98 -29.53
C LYS A 684 -27.56 10.02 -30.52
N ASN A 685 -28.82 10.34 -30.82
CA ASN A 685 -29.75 9.76 -31.81
C ASN A 685 -30.92 8.94 -31.24
N ASP A 686 -31.83 9.60 -30.53
CA ASP A 686 -33.27 9.34 -30.71
C ASP A 686 -34.05 10.55 -30.18
N GLY A 687 -34.93 11.12 -31.00
CA GLY A 687 -35.63 12.38 -30.75
C GLY A 687 -36.67 12.37 -29.62
N ASP A 688 -36.62 11.39 -28.71
CA ASP A 688 -37.69 11.08 -27.75
C ASP A 688 -37.22 10.87 -26.30
N LYS A 689 -36.00 11.25 -25.90
CA LYS A 689 -35.53 11.05 -24.51
C LYS A 689 -34.83 12.25 -23.86
N ILE A 690 -35.07 12.35 -22.55
CA ILE A 690 -34.62 13.37 -21.61
C ILE A 690 -33.08 13.43 -21.57
N THR A 691 -32.50 14.55 -22.01
CA THR A 691 -31.08 14.92 -21.95
C THR A 691 -30.74 15.78 -20.72
N ILE A 692 -29.47 16.14 -20.51
CA ILE A 692 -29.08 17.09 -19.44
C ILE A 692 -29.75 18.46 -19.60
N GLN A 693 -30.09 18.83 -20.84
CA GLN A 693 -30.81 20.04 -21.21
C GLN A 693 -32.32 19.90 -21.05
N THR A 694 -32.82 18.72 -20.66
CA THR A 694 -34.25 18.46 -20.53
C THR A 694 -34.75 18.81 -19.13
N GLY A 695 -35.81 19.61 -19.08
CA GLY A 695 -36.42 20.08 -17.84
C GLY A 695 -35.45 20.88 -16.96
N LEU A 696 -35.48 20.62 -15.65
CA LEU A 696 -34.63 21.31 -14.67
C LEU A 696 -33.33 20.58 -14.36
N ILE A 697 -32.93 19.57 -15.14
CA ILE A 697 -31.79 18.69 -14.80
C ILE A 697 -30.48 19.48 -14.73
N GLU A 698 -30.19 20.32 -15.73
CA GLU A 698 -29.04 21.23 -15.70
C GLU A 698 -29.11 22.21 -14.52
N GLY A 699 -30.31 22.76 -14.26
CA GLY A 699 -30.54 23.64 -13.10
C GLY A 699 -30.29 22.96 -11.76
N LYS A 700 -30.76 21.71 -11.59
CA LYS A 700 -30.52 20.89 -10.38
C LYS A 700 -29.06 20.53 -10.24
N LYS A 701 -28.37 20.20 -11.33
CA LYS A 701 -26.92 19.95 -11.32
C LYS A 701 -26.16 21.19 -10.83
N ILE A 702 -26.53 22.37 -11.31
CA ILE A 702 -25.95 23.65 -10.86
C ILE A 702 -26.28 23.91 -9.39
N LEU A 703 -27.52 23.70 -8.94
CA LEU A 703 -27.92 23.87 -7.54
C LEU A 703 -27.21 22.89 -6.60
N ASN A 704 -27.02 21.64 -7.01
CA ASN A 704 -26.28 20.65 -6.25
C ASN A 704 -24.80 21.00 -6.16
N LYS A 705 -24.21 21.47 -7.28
CA LYS A 705 -22.84 21.99 -7.29
C LYS A 705 -22.69 23.19 -6.35
N LEU A 706 -23.64 24.14 -6.41
CA LEU A 706 -23.68 25.29 -5.51
C LEU A 706 -23.82 24.84 -4.05
N HIS A 707 -24.65 23.85 -3.75
CA HIS A 707 -24.79 23.29 -2.41
C HIS A 707 -23.47 22.70 -1.90
N GLN A 708 -22.76 21.94 -2.73
CA GLN A 708 -21.44 21.38 -2.40
C GLN A 708 -20.41 22.48 -2.19
N GLU A 709 -20.37 23.50 -3.06
CA GLU A 709 -19.46 24.65 -2.93
C GLU A 709 -19.74 25.43 -1.64
N LEU A 710 -21.02 25.67 -1.31
CA LEU A 710 -21.42 26.33 -0.07
C LEU A 710 -21.03 25.51 1.18
N ALA A 711 -21.24 24.19 1.14
CA ALA A 711 -20.86 23.29 2.23
C ALA A 711 -19.33 23.27 2.43
N ASN A 712 -18.56 23.18 1.35
CA ASN A 712 -17.09 23.17 1.37
C ASN A 712 -16.51 24.52 1.82
N ALA A 713 -17.16 25.62 1.46
CA ALA A 713 -16.80 26.97 1.91
C ALA A 713 -17.24 27.28 3.37
N GLY A 714 -17.88 26.32 4.05
CA GLY A 714 -18.24 26.42 5.46
C GLY A 714 -19.50 27.25 5.75
N PHE A 715 -20.36 27.47 4.75
CA PHE A 715 -21.65 28.11 4.96
C PHE A 715 -22.58 27.16 5.75
N ASN A 716 -22.83 27.50 7.01
CA ASN A 716 -23.56 26.65 7.97
C ASN A 716 -24.79 27.33 8.61
N GLN A 717 -25.15 28.52 8.14
CA GLN A 717 -26.32 29.27 8.57
C GLN A 717 -27.15 29.71 7.36
N VAL A 718 -28.45 29.44 7.41
CA VAL A 718 -29.41 29.78 6.36
C VAL A 718 -30.45 30.71 6.98
N ASN A 719 -30.59 31.92 6.43
CA ASN A 719 -31.73 32.79 6.73
C ASN A 719 -32.71 32.71 5.57
N VAL A 720 -33.96 32.37 5.89
CA VAL A 720 -35.06 32.31 4.94
C VAL A 720 -35.93 33.54 5.18
N VAL A 721 -35.97 34.44 4.20
CA VAL A 721 -36.96 35.52 4.17
C VAL A 721 -38.07 35.06 3.23
N VAL A 722 -39.28 34.94 3.74
CA VAL A 722 -40.45 34.53 2.95
C VAL A 722 -41.07 35.78 2.33
N ASP A 723 -40.84 35.99 1.03
CA ASP A 723 -41.61 36.92 0.21
C ASP A 723 -42.64 36.11 -0.63
N PRO A 724 -43.89 36.56 -0.79
CA PRO A 724 -44.92 35.84 -1.53
C PRO A 724 -44.60 35.52 -3.00
N LYS A 725 -43.58 36.16 -3.60
CA LYS A 725 -43.21 35.99 -5.02
C LYS A 725 -41.75 35.57 -5.27
N LEU A 726 -40.90 35.54 -4.24
CA LEU A 726 -39.50 35.09 -4.33
C LEU A 726 -39.05 34.57 -2.95
N ILE A 727 -38.25 33.50 -2.90
CA ILE A 727 -37.56 33.10 -1.67
C ILE A 727 -36.08 33.48 -1.82
N PRO A 728 -35.68 34.69 -1.40
CA PRO A 728 -34.27 35.03 -1.35
C PRO A 728 -33.58 34.28 -0.19
N VAL A 729 -32.68 33.36 -0.54
CA VAL A 729 -31.80 32.67 0.42
C VAL A 729 -30.42 33.33 0.39
N TRP A 730 -29.98 33.89 1.53
CA TRP A 730 -28.65 34.47 1.66
C TRP A 730 -27.99 33.92 2.93
N SER A 731 -26.70 33.63 2.84
CA SER A 731 -25.89 33.14 3.95
C SER A 731 -24.93 34.26 4.41
N ASN A 732 -24.82 34.46 5.73
CA ASN A 732 -23.99 35.53 6.31
C ASN A 732 -22.51 35.11 6.40
N ILE A 733 -21.61 36.07 6.21
CA ILE A 733 -20.15 35.88 6.15
C ILE A 733 -19.46 36.57 7.35
N PRO A 734 -18.41 35.98 7.97
CA PRO A 734 -17.43 36.74 8.76
C PRO A 734 -16.62 37.71 7.88
N LYS A 735 -16.35 38.93 8.35
CA LYS A 735 -15.75 40.05 7.59
C LYS A 735 -14.48 39.74 6.75
N ALA A 736 -13.75 38.65 7.02
CA ALA A 736 -12.52 38.30 6.32
C ALA A 736 -12.69 37.77 4.87
N ALA A 737 -13.88 37.34 4.45
CA ALA A 737 -14.09 36.71 3.13
C ALA A 737 -14.82 37.58 2.09
N ALA A 738 -15.13 38.86 2.40
CA ALA A 738 -15.96 39.72 1.56
C ALA A 738 -15.27 40.21 0.26
N SER A 739 -13.94 40.12 0.13
CA SER A 739 -13.22 40.62 -1.05
C SER A 739 -13.19 39.65 -2.25
N ARG A 740 -13.64 38.39 -2.09
CA ARG A 740 -13.54 37.34 -3.12
C ARG A 740 -14.79 37.10 -4.00
N LEU A 741 -15.86 37.90 -3.88
CA LEU A 741 -17.21 37.52 -4.36
C LEU A 741 -17.90 38.47 -5.36
N ALA A 742 -17.17 39.31 -6.11
CA ALA A 742 -17.79 40.18 -7.13
C ALA A 742 -18.38 39.41 -8.34
N THR A 743 -17.93 38.18 -8.59
CA THR A 743 -18.29 37.38 -9.78
C THR A 743 -19.63 36.65 -9.63
N SER A 744 -20.01 36.24 -8.41
CA SER A 744 -21.21 35.43 -8.13
C SER A 744 -22.52 36.20 -8.31
N ARG A 745 -22.51 37.53 -8.14
CA ARG A 745 -23.69 38.39 -8.32
C ARG A 745 -24.11 38.48 -9.79
N LYS A 746 -23.16 38.34 -10.73
CA LYS A 746 -23.39 38.35 -12.18
C LYS A 746 -24.02 37.04 -12.66
N ALA A 747 -23.61 35.91 -12.07
CA ALA A 747 -24.18 34.58 -12.35
C ALA A 747 -25.62 34.45 -11.83
N LEU A 748 -25.92 35.02 -10.66
CA LEU A 748 -27.27 35.05 -10.09
C LEU A 748 -28.26 35.84 -10.94
N ASN A 749 -27.85 36.98 -11.50
CA ASN A 749 -28.71 37.78 -12.39
C ASN A 749 -28.99 37.07 -13.73
N GLN A 750 -27.99 36.35 -14.30
CA GLN A 750 -28.20 35.55 -15.52
C GLN A 750 -29.13 34.34 -15.31
N LEU A 751 -29.17 33.78 -14.09
CA LEU A 751 -30.09 32.70 -13.72
C LEU A 751 -31.53 33.21 -13.61
N HIS A 752 -31.71 34.43 -13.07
CA HIS A 752 -33.02 35.07 -12.93
C HIS A 752 -33.71 35.30 -14.30
N ASP A 753 -32.96 35.81 -15.29
CA ASP A 753 -33.48 36.07 -16.63
C ASP A 753 -33.87 34.79 -17.39
N LYS A 754 -33.18 33.67 -17.12
CA LYS A 754 -33.49 32.36 -17.72
C LYS A 754 -34.71 31.68 -17.08
N MET A 755 -34.91 31.83 -15.78
CA MET A 755 -36.03 31.17 -15.07
C MET A 755 -37.40 31.81 -15.36
N MET A 756 -37.44 33.10 -15.72
CA MET A 756 -38.69 33.81 -16.03
C MET A 756 -39.24 33.52 -17.44
N GLY A 757 -38.47 32.83 -18.30
CA GLY A 757 -38.85 32.53 -19.69
C GLY A 757 -39.62 31.22 -19.91
N THR A 758 -39.71 30.33 -18.92
CA THR A 758 -40.35 29.00 -19.07
C THR A 758 -41.54 28.89 -18.13
N GLY A 759 -42.75 28.97 -18.69
CA GLY A 759 -44.03 28.99 -17.97
C GLY A 759 -44.22 27.81 -17.00
N LEU A 760 -44.34 28.15 -15.71
CA LEU A 760 -44.72 27.27 -14.61
C LEU A 760 -46.24 27.10 -14.60
N ASN A 761 -46.77 25.99 -15.15
CA ASN A 761 -48.15 25.54 -14.84
C ASN A 761 -48.44 24.04 -15.10
N GLN A 762 -47.43 23.16 -15.22
CA GLN A 762 -47.65 21.72 -15.46
C GLN A 762 -46.80 20.79 -14.57
N VAL A 763 -46.54 21.16 -13.31
CA VAL A 763 -45.61 20.42 -12.44
C VAL A 763 -46.31 19.46 -11.45
N ARG A 764 -47.65 19.35 -11.47
CA ARG A 764 -48.35 18.55 -10.46
C ARG A 764 -48.74 17.12 -10.88
N ASP A 765 -48.87 16.84 -12.18
CA ASP A 765 -49.34 15.53 -12.65
C ASP A 765 -48.25 14.62 -13.24
N VAL A 766 -46.97 15.02 -13.18
CA VAL A 766 -45.84 14.25 -13.76
C VAL A 766 -44.93 13.62 -12.70
N ALA A 767 -45.09 13.96 -11.42
CA ALA A 767 -44.22 13.47 -10.34
C ALA A 767 -44.54 12.04 -9.87
N GLU A 768 -45.70 11.49 -10.21
CA GLU A 768 -46.11 10.14 -9.78
C GLU A 768 -45.86 9.04 -10.83
N SER A 769 -45.39 9.37 -12.04
CA SER A 769 -45.14 8.39 -13.11
C SER A 769 -43.66 8.01 -13.34
N TYR A 770 -42.73 8.54 -12.54
CA TYR A 770 -41.27 8.28 -12.69
C TYR A 770 -40.62 7.52 -11.52
N LEU A 771 -41.41 7.03 -10.57
CA LEU A 771 -41.00 5.97 -9.66
C LEU A 771 -41.24 4.63 -10.37
N CYS A 772 -40.26 4.12 -11.12
CA CYS A 772 -40.39 2.83 -11.81
C CYS A 772 -40.83 1.72 -10.84
N PRO A 773 -42.04 1.15 -11.01
CA PRO A 773 -42.38 -0.14 -10.45
C PRO A 773 -41.89 -1.23 -11.41
N GLY A 774 -41.30 -2.29 -10.85
CA GLY A 774 -40.83 -3.44 -11.62
C GLY A 774 -39.40 -3.28 -12.16
N TRP A 775 -38.65 -4.38 -12.08
CA TRP A 775 -37.29 -4.47 -12.61
C TRP A 775 -37.30 -4.06 -14.09
N SER A 776 -36.68 -2.92 -14.43
CA SER A 776 -36.65 -2.46 -15.82
C SER A 776 -35.59 -3.25 -16.59
N ASP A 777 -36.00 -4.27 -17.33
CA ASP A 777 -35.17 -4.90 -18.35
C ASP A 777 -35.11 -3.98 -19.58
N MET A 778 -33.94 -3.37 -19.84
CA MET A 778 -33.68 -2.62 -21.08
C MET A 778 -32.60 -3.31 -21.93
N PRO A 779 -32.66 -3.22 -23.27
CA PRO A 779 -31.78 -3.97 -24.15
C PRO A 779 -30.35 -3.41 -24.18
N ALA A 780 -29.36 -4.29 -24.12
CA ALA A 780 -27.93 -4.00 -24.10
C ALA A 780 -27.31 -3.93 -25.52
N ALA A 781 -27.97 -3.28 -26.47
CA ALA A 781 -27.45 -3.13 -27.83
C ALA A 781 -26.88 -1.72 -28.04
N LEU A 782 -25.79 -1.41 -27.34
CA LEU A 782 -24.90 -0.30 -27.71
C LEU A 782 -23.90 -0.79 -28.76
N GLY A 783 -23.44 0.11 -29.64
CA GLY A 783 -22.38 -0.19 -30.58
C GLY A 783 -21.16 -0.80 -29.87
N SER A 784 -20.50 -1.77 -30.49
CA SER A 784 -19.48 -2.62 -29.86
C SER A 784 -18.18 -1.92 -29.41
N HIS A 785 -18.12 -0.60 -29.45
CA HIS A 785 -16.97 0.25 -29.14
C HIS A 785 -17.25 1.30 -28.05
N VAL A 786 -18.44 1.28 -27.42
CA VAL A 786 -18.82 2.25 -26.38
C VAL A 786 -19.40 1.59 -25.14
N VAL A 787 -19.22 2.25 -23.98
CA VAL A 787 -19.74 1.81 -22.68
C VAL A 787 -20.43 2.94 -21.93
N ASN A 788 -21.30 2.59 -20.99
CA ASN A 788 -21.97 3.53 -20.09
C ASN A 788 -22.32 2.86 -18.75
N HIS A 789 -23.07 3.54 -17.89
CA HIS A 789 -23.47 3.02 -16.57
C HIS A 789 -24.18 1.65 -16.60
N LYS A 790 -24.80 1.25 -17.72
CA LYS A 790 -25.48 -0.05 -17.86
C LYS A 790 -24.55 -1.18 -18.29
N THR A 791 -23.30 -0.88 -18.65
CA THR A 791 -22.32 -1.90 -19.03
C THR A 791 -21.75 -2.57 -17.78
N GLY A 792 -21.76 -3.91 -17.76
CA GLY A 792 -21.17 -4.70 -16.69
C GLY A 792 -21.70 -4.32 -15.31
N ILE A 793 -20.77 -3.95 -14.42
CA ILE A 793 -21.04 -3.50 -13.05
C ILE A 793 -20.65 -2.03 -12.81
N ILE A 794 -20.43 -1.24 -13.86
CA ILE A 794 -19.98 0.17 -13.79
C ILE A 794 -20.84 1.00 -12.82
N ALA A 795 -22.16 0.90 -12.86
CA ALA A 795 -23.04 1.65 -11.93
C ALA A 795 -22.84 1.24 -10.46
N GLY A 796 -22.58 -0.05 -10.20
CA GLY A 796 -22.28 -0.56 -8.87
C GLY A 796 -20.93 -0.03 -8.38
N ILE A 797 -19.89 -0.13 -9.21
CA ILE A 797 -18.55 0.39 -8.90
C ILE A 797 -18.58 1.90 -8.64
N ARG A 798 -19.34 2.66 -9.44
CA ARG A 798 -19.58 4.08 -9.19
C ARG A 798 -20.09 4.34 -7.77
N THR A 799 -21.13 3.61 -7.38
CA THR A 799 -21.75 3.79 -6.06
C THR A 799 -20.76 3.44 -4.95
N LEU A 800 -20.03 2.33 -5.11
CA LEU A 800 -19.02 1.87 -4.15
C LEU A 800 -17.84 2.86 -4.02
N ASN A 801 -17.33 3.40 -5.13
CA ASN A 801 -16.24 4.37 -5.13
C ASN A 801 -16.66 5.71 -4.49
N LEU A 802 -17.88 6.18 -4.78
CA LEU A 802 -18.42 7.38 -4.16
C LEU A 802 -18.63 7.19 -2.65
N LEU A 803 -19.18 6.04 -2.25
CA LEU A 803 -19.33 5.66 -0.85
C LEU A 803 -17.96 5.60 -0.15
N HIS A 804 -16.99 4.89 -0.72
CA HIS A 804 -15.63 4.79 -0.20
C HIS A 804 -15.00 6.18 0.03
N ALA A 805 -15.04 7.05 -0.98
CA ALA A 805 -14.50 8.39 -0.91
C ALA A 805 -15.24 9.27 0.12
N GLU A 806 -16.55 9.12 0.25
CA GLU A 806 -17.35 9.81 1.27
C GLU A 806 -17.00 9.36 2.69
N LEU A 807 -16.90 8.05 2.92
CA LEU A 807 -16.58 7.46 4.21
C LEU A 807 -15.18 7.89 4.67
N GLY A 808 -14.19 7.87 3.77
CA GLY A 808 -12.85 8.37 4.05
C GLY A 808 -12.83 9.87 4.38
N ARG A 809 -13.50 10.72 3.57
CA ARG A 809 -13.59 12.18 3.82
C ARG A 809 -14.29 12.53 5.13
N LYS A 810 -15.35 11.79 5.49
CA LYS A 810 -16.13 12.01 6.72
C LYS A 810 -15.49 11.38 7.96
N GLY A 811 -14.40 10.61 7.81
CA GLY A 811 -13.64 10.05 8.91
C GLY A 811 -14.26 8.78 9.51
N TYR A 812 -14.89 7.93 8.71
CA TYR A 812 -15.31 6.58 9.10
C TYR A 812 -14.09 5.65 9.11
N ASN A 813 -13.22 5.84 10.10
CA ASN A 813 -11.89 5.23 10.17
C ASN A 813 -11.77 4.11 11.21
N GLU A 814 -12.92 3.63 11.72
CA GLU A 814 -12.99 2.42 12.52
C GLU A 814 -13.70 1.30 11.75
N VAL A 815 -13.18 0.08 11.79
CA VAL A 815 -13.72 -1.08 11.09
C VAL A 815 -13.91 -2.26 12.04
N TYR A 816 -15.00 -2.97 11.79
CA TYR A 816 -15.27 -4.28 12.35
C TYR A 816 -15.63 -5.21 11.20
N VAL A 817 -14.97 -6.36 11.14
CA VAL A 817 -15.25 -7.40 10.14
C VAL A 817 -15.81 -8.58 10.90
N ASP A 818 -17.00 -9.00 10.51
CA ASP A 818 -17.65 -10.19 11.04
C ASP A 818 -17.78 -11.23 9.94
N LYS A 819 -17.52 -12.48 10.29
CA LYS A 819 -17.74 -13.62 9.39
C LYS A 819 -18.90 -14.41 9.94
N LEU A 820 -19.95 -14.48 9.14
CA LEU A 820 -21.09 -15.35 9.40
C LEU A 820 -20.96 -16.61 8.55
N HIS A 821 -21.77 -17.63 8.84
CA HIS A 821 -21.68 -18.95 8.18
C HIS A 821 -21.69 -18.87 6.65
N GLY A 822 -20.88 -19.71 5.99
CA GLY A 822 -20.86 -19.88 4.53
C GLY A 822 -20.11 -18.77 3.78
N ASP A 823 -20.72 -18.26 2.72
CA ASP A 823 -20.14 -17.31 1.77
C ASP A 823 -20.39 -15.82 2.12
N ILE A 824 -20.83 -15.54 3.36
CA ILE A 824 -21.27 -14.21 3.79
C ILE A 824 -20.20 -13.53 4.64
N VAL A 825 -19.83 -12.31 4.23
CA VAL A 825 -18.89 -11.44 4.93
C VAL A 825 -19.59 -10.12 5.26
N VAL A 826 -19.44 -9.66 6.49
CA VAL A 826 -20.02 -8.39 6.96
C VAL A 826 -18.90 -7.44 7.36
N VAL A 827 -18.95 -6.21 6.85
CA VAL A 827 -17.98 -5.17 7.18
C VAL A 827 -18.71 -3.94 7.66
N THR A 828 -18.36 -3.46 8.85
CA THR A 828 -18.90 -2.22 9.43
C THR A 828 -17.81 -1.17 9.44
N ARG A 829 -18.01 -0.04 8.75
CA ARG A 829 -17.23 1.19 8.93
C ARG A 829 -17.97 2.11 9.89
N HIS A 830 -17.30 2.56 10.94
CA HIS A 830 -17.86 3.39 12.00
C HIS A 830 -17.12 4.73 12.08
N ASN A 831 -17.88 5.80 12.30
CA ASN A 831 -17.35 7.13 12.54
C ASN A 831 -17.24 7.40 14.04
N PRO A 832 -16.03 7.52 14.61
CA PRO A 832 -15.85 7.71 16.05
C PRO A 832 -16.39 9.05 16.57
N VAL A 833 -16.58 10.04 15.69
CA VAL A 833 -17.03 11.38 16.07
C VAL A 833 -18.54 11.46 16.21
N ASN A 834 -19.31 10.85 15.30
CA ASN A 834 -20.78 10.93 15.36
C ASN A 834 -21.46 9.58 15.65
N HIS A 835 -20.70 8.50 15.79
CA HIS A 835 -21.16 7.14 16.02
C HIS A 835 -22.17 6.61 14.99
N GLN A 836 -22.12 7.15 13.77
CA GLN A 836 -22.83 6.57 12.63
C GLN A 836 -22.00 5.41 12.11
N GLY A 837 -22.67 4.33 11.74
CA GLY A 837 -22.07 3.18 11.09
C GLY A 837 -22.60 3.00 9.67
N VAL A 838 -21.77 2.42 8.81
CA VAL A 838 -22.15 1.88 7.51
C VAL A 838 -21.80 0.41 7.50
N ILE A 839 -22.80 -0.44 7.31
CA ILE A 839 -22.67 -1.90 7.35
C ILE A 839 -22.85 -2.42 5.93
N MET A 840 -21.85 -3.10 5.40
CA MET A 840 -21.91 -3.80 4.13
C MET A 840 -22.01 -5.30 4.39
N VAL A 841 -23.09 -5.91 3.91
CA VAL A 841 -23.30 -7.36 3.94
C VAL A 841 -23.12 -7.88 2.53
N VAL A 842 -22.23 -8.85 2.37
CA VAL A 842 -21.82 -9.37 1.06
C VAL A 842 -21.97 -10.89 1.04
N ARG A 843 -22.70 -11.43 0.06
CA ARG A 843 -22.68 -12.87 -0.26
C ARG A 843 -21.81 -13.09 -1.48
N THR A 844 -20.63 -13.66 -1.25
CA THR A 844 -19.61 -13.92 -2.27
C THR A 844 -20.00 -15.10 -3.16
N ALA A 845 -19.28 -15.28 -4.27
CA ALA A 845 -19.49 -16.35 -5.25
C ALA A 845 -18.14 -16.94 -5.71
N PHE A 846 -17.33 -17.42 -4.77
CA PHE A 846 -16.00 -17.99 -5.06
C PHE A 846 -16.08 -19.28 -5.88
N HIS A 847 -17.16 -20.04 -5.73
CA HIS A 847 -17.43 -21.26 -6.48
C HIS A 847 -18.86 -21.23 -7.03
N GLU A 848 -19.14 -22.07 -8.04
CA GLU A 848 -20.51 -22.32 -8.51
C GLU A 848 -21.28 -23.10 -7.43
N HIS A 849 -21.99 -22.38 -6.57
CA HIS A 849 -22.84 -22.98 -5.54
C HIS A 849 -24.32 -22.84 -5.87
N CYS A 850 -25.05 -23.93 -5.70
CA CYS A 850 -26.50 -23.95 -5.71
C CYS A 850 -27.02 -23.27 -4.44
N ASP A 851 -27.90 -22.29 -4.59
CA ASP A 851 -28.56 -21.67 -3.44
C ASP A 851 -29.51 -22.68 -2.80
N ASN A 852 -29.28 -23.05 -1.53
CA ASN A 852 -30.15 -23.96 -0.80
C ASN A 852 -31.45 -23.28 -0.31
N GLY A 853 -31.61 -21.97 -0.53
CA GLY A 853 -32.78 -21.21 -0.10
C GLY A 853 -32.81 -20.89 1.40
N ASP A 854 -31.67 -21.02 2.07
CA ASP A 854 -31.55 -20.74 3.51
C ASP A 854 -31.76 -19.25 3.79
N THR A 855 -32.75 -18.94 4.62
CA THR A 855 -33.00 -17.58 5.09
C THR A 855 -32.00 -17.25 6.18
N VAL A 856 -31.17 -16.22 5.96
CA VAL A 856 -30.15 -15.77 6.92
C VAL A 856 -30.75 -14.66 7.78
N SER A 857 -30.46 -14.65 9.08
CA SER A 857 -30.86 -13.58 9.99
C SER A 857 -29.66 -13.02 10.73
N MET A 858 -29.65 -11.71 10.96
CA MET A 858 -28.54 -11.00 11.62
C MET A 858 -29.06 -9.90 12.54
N SER A 859 -28.31 -9.59 13.59
CA SER A 859 -28.64 -8.52 14.54
C SER A 859 -27.54 -7.47 14.53
N PHE A 860 -27.91 -6.21 14.30
CA PHE A 860 -26.98 -5.09 14.28
C PHE A 860 -27.24 -4.12 15.43
N PRO A 861 -26.20 -3.59 16.12
CA PRO A 861 -26.39 -2.67 17.22
C PRO A 861 -26.74 -1.26 16.73
N GLY A 862 -27.90 -0.75 17.15
CA GLY A 862 -28.46 0.53 16.73
C GLY A 862 -29.70 0.40 15.83
N ILE A 863 -30.12 1.52 15.26
CA ILE A 863 -31.30 1.63 14.40
C ILE A 863 -30.85 1.82 12.95
N ILE A 864 -31.33 0.95 12.06
CA ILE A 864 -31.16 1.12 10.61
C ILE A 864 -32.01 2.32 10.15
N GLU A 865 -31.35 3.37 9.69
CA GLU A 865 -31.99 4.59 9.20
C GLU A 865 -32.39 4.45 7.72
N GLU A 866 -31.53 3.80 6.93
CA GLU A 866 -31.60 3.78 5.47
C GLU A 866 -30.84 2.59 4.89
N VAL A 867 -31.33 2.05 3.77
CA VAL A 867 -30.58 1.16 2.87
C VAL A 867 -29.89 2.03 1.82
N LEU A 868 -28.57 2.13 1.91
CA LEU A 868 -27.76 2.93 1.00
C LEU A 868 -27.66 2.27 -0.39
N LEU A 869 -27.55 0.94 -0.43
CA LEU A 869 -27.41 0.17 -1.66
C LEU A 869 -27.94 -1.25 -1.46
N GLU A 870 -28.77 -1.76 -2.37
CA GLU A 870 -28.95 -3.20 -2.56
C GLU A 870 -28.64 -3.52 -4.02
N ALA A 871 -27.78 -4.50 -4.28
CA ALA A 871 -27.38 -4.85 -5.65
C ALA A 871 -27.00 -6.31 -5.79
N HIS A 872 -27.23 -6.88 -6.96
CA HIS A 872 -26.75 -8.21 -7.32
C HIS A 872 -26.57 -8.34 -8.82
N THR A 873 -25.60 -9.16 -9.22
CA THR A 873 -25.36 -9.49 -10.62
C THR A 873 -26.24 -10.66 -11.04
N VAL A 874 -26.92 -10.55 -12.18
CA VAL A 874 -27.76 -11.63 -12.73
C VAL A 874 -27.25 -12.07 -14.08
N GLN A 875 -27.12 -13.38 -14.26
CA GLN A 875 -26.91 -14.00 -15.56
C GLN A 875 -28.27 -14.16 -16.28
N ARG A 876 -28.38 -13.59 -17.48
CA ARG A 876 -29.58 -13.67 -18.32
C ARG A 876 -29.66 -15.03 -19.02
N THR A 877 -30.80 -15.70 -18.89
CA THR A 877 -31.13 -16.91 -19.65
C THR A 877 -31.71 -16.52 -21.02
N GLY A 878 -30.90 -16.58 -22.08
CA GLY A 878 -31.35 -16.11 -23.40
C GLY A 878 -30.35 -16.13 -24.57
N GLY A 879 -29.34 -17.02 -24.59
CA GLY A 879 -28.54 -17.28 -25.79
C GLY A 879 -27.54 -16.21 -26.25
N MET A 880 -27.26 -15.18 -25.43
CA MET A 880 -26.18 -14.22 -25.71
C MET A 880 -24.82 -14.82 -25.35
N THR A 881 -24.19 -15.50 -26.31
CA THR A 881 -22.83 -16.04 -26.16
C THR A 881 -21.81 -14.91 -26.30
N TYR A 882 -20.83 -14.86 -25.38
CA TYR A 882 -19.72 -13.94 -25.50
C TYR A 882 -18.95 -14.18 -26.80
N THR A 883 -18.78 -13.12 -27.59
CA THR A 883 -17.93 -13.12 -28.78
C THR A 883 -16.87 -12.04 -28.61
N ARG A 884 -15.60 -12.42 -28.70
CA ARG A 884 -14.46 -11.50 -28.57
C ARG A 884 -14.46 -10.53 -29.76
N ASN A 885 -14.59 -9.24 -29.49
CA ASN A 885 -14.48 -8.22 -30.54
C ASN A 885 -13.03 -8.13 -31.01
N PRO A 886 -12.77 -8.04 -32.34
CA PRO A 886 -11.41 -8.05 -32.88
C PRO A 886 -10.65 -6.74 -32.70
N ARG A 887 -11.32 -5.61 -32.39
CA ARG A 887 -10.72 -4.27 -32.27
C ARG A 887 -10.83 -3.64 -30.90
N TYR A 888 -11.87 -4.00 -30.14
CA TYR A 888 -12.16 -3.38 -28.84
C TYR A 888 -12.27 -4.44 -27.75
N LEU A 889 -11.93 -4.05 -26.53
CA LEU A 889 -12.20 -4.85 -25.34
C LEU A 889 -13.69 -4.78 -24.99
N ASN A 890 -14.36 -5.93 -24.96
CA ASN A 890 -15.77 -6.04 -24.62
C ASN A 890 -15.99 -7.05 -23.49
N GLY A 891 -16.95 -6.75 -22.62
CA GLY A 891 -17.32 -7.61 -21.51
C GLY A 891 -18.39 -8.64 -21.85
N LEU A 892 -18.78 -9.42 -20.84
CA LEU A 892 -19.82 -10.43 -20.94
C LEU A 892 -21.21 -9.80 -21.17
N PRO A 893 -21.88 -10.07 -22.31
CA PRO A 893 -23.17 -9.45 -22.64
C PRO A 893 -24.36 -10.06 -21.87
N ASN A 894 -24.20 -11.27 -21.34
CA ASN A 894 -25.23 -12.03 -20.64
C ASN A 894 -25.32 -11.71 -19.15
N TYR A 895 -24.47 -10.85 -18.60
CA TYR A 895 -24.56 -10.44 -17.20
C TYR A 895 -25.06 -9.01 -17.10
N THR A 896 -25.98 -8.78 -16.16
CA THR A 896 -26.47 -7.44 -15.86
C THR A 896 -26.59 -7.20 -14.38
N LEU A 897 -26.16 -6.02 -13.96
CA LEU A 897 -26.32 -5.53 -12.60
C LEU A 897 -27.76 -5.08 -12.37
N LYS A 898 -28.37 -5.55 -11.29
CA LYS A 898 -29.61 -4.98 -10.77
C LYS A 898 -29.31 -4.31 -9.43
N MET A 899 -29.69 -3.04 -9.29
CA MET A 899 -29.37 -2.25 -8.10
C MET A 899 -30.45 -1.22 -7.77
N ARG A 900 -30.52 -0.84 -6.49
CA ARG A 900 -31.32 0.27 -5.95
C ARG A 900 -30.51 0.98 -4.86
N GLU A 901 -30.76 2.27 -4.67
CA GLU A 901 -30.02 3.13 -3.75
C GLU A 901 -30.96 4.02 -2.94
N ASN A 902 -30.54 4.38 -1.72
CA ASN A 902 -31.13 5.42 -0.87
C ASN A 902 -32.65 5.30 -0.66
N PHE A 903 -33.07 4.20 -0.02
CA PHE A 903 -34.47 3.94 0.30
C PHE A 903 -34.62 3.37 1.72
N LYS A 904 -35.84 3.39 2.26
CA LYS A 904 -36.10 2.85 3.59
C LYS A 904 -36.16 1.32 3.57
N ILE A 905 -35.81 0.68 4.68
CA ILE A 905 -35.71 -0.78 4.76
C ILE A 905 -37.01 -1.53 4.48
N ASP A 906 -38.17 -0.93 4.74
CA ASP A 906 -39.50 -1.47 4.40
C ASP A 906 -39.73 -1.59 2.89
N GLU A 907 -38.99 -0.82 2.09
CA GLU A 907 -39.02 -0.88 0.62
C GLU A 907 -37.97 -1.87 0.06
N SER A 908 -37.17 -2.52 0.90
CA SER A 908 -36.14 -3.47 0.45
C SER A 908 -36.76 -4.72 -0.16
N LYS A 909 -36.11 -5.22 -1.22
CA LYS A 909 -36.47 -6.50 -1.83
C LYS A 909 -35.63 -7.65 -1.29
N MET A 910 -34.44 -7.37 -0.78
CA MET A 910 -33.52 -8.38 -0.27
C MET A 910 -33.71 -8.67 1.21
N VAL A 911 -34.13 -7.67 1.99
CA VAL A 911 -34.19 -7.78 3.45
C VAL A 911 -35.50 -7.32 4.08
N ARG A 912 -35.78 -7.79 5.30
CA ARG A 912 -36.89 -7.34 6.15
C ARG A 912 -36.45 -7.19 7.60
N LEU A 913 -37.03 -6.24 8.32
CA LEU A 913 -36.85 -6.13 9.77
C LEU A 913 -37.73 -7.16 10.49
N LYS A 914 -37.16 -7.88 11.47
CA LYS A 914 -37.93 -8.68 12.43
C LYS A 914 -38.47 -7.77 13.54
N GLU A 915 -39.57 -8.16 14.15
CA GLU A 915 -40.04 -7.54 15.40
C GLU A 915 -38.99 -7.79 16.48
N SER A 916 -38.16 -6.77 16.77
CA SER A 916 -37.08 -6.93 17.74
C SER A 916 -37.61 -7.04 19.16
N SER A 917 -36.96 -7.89 19.96
CA SER A 917 -37.22 -8.03 21.40
C SER A 917 -36.68 -6.85 22.22
N THR A 918 -35.76 -6.05 21.66
CA THR A 918 -35.13 -4.91 22.33
C THR A 918 -35.02 -3.71 21.41
N SER A 919 -35.28 -2.50 21.93
CA SER A 919 -35.26 -1.25 21.13
C SER A 919 -33.85 -0.78 20.70
N GLU A 920 -32.79 -1.50 21.08
CA GLU A 920 -31.39 -1.10 20.90
C GLU A 920 -30.68 -1.86 19.76
N MET A 921 -31.30 -2.91 19.23
CA MET A 921 -30.78 -3.76 18.16
C MET A 921 -31.75 -3.74 16.97
N SER A 922 -31.21 -3.87 15.76
CA SER A 922 -31.97 -4.08 14.53
C SER A 922 -31.77 -5.50 14.05
N ASP A 923 -32.82 -6.32 14.13
CA ASP A 923 -32.82 -7.70 13.65
C ASP A 923 -33.30 -7.75 12.18
N VAL A 924 -32.46 -8.26 11.28
CA VAL A 924 -32.66 -8.26 9.83
C VAL A 924 -32.71 -9.69 9.30
N GLU A 925 -33.70 -9.97 8.46
CA GLU A 925 -33.87 -11.23 7.73
C GLU A 925 -33.58 -11.03 6.24
N PHE A 926 -32.81 -11.94 5.64
CA PHE A 926 -32.40 -11.90 4.23
C PHE A 926 -33.16 -12.96 3.44
N HIS A 927 -33.96 -12.55 2.46
CA HIS A 927 -34.81 -13.45 1.66
C HIS A 927 -34.27 -13.66 0.23
N THR A 928 -34.02 -12.58 -0.51
CA THR A 928 -33.54 -12.63 -1.91
C THR A 928 -32.07 -12.23 -1.98
N PHE A 929 -31.23 -12.93 -1.21
CA PHE A 929 -29.83 -12.61 -1.04
C PHE A 929 -28.96 -13.73 -1.63
N ILE A 930 -28.96 -13.86 -2.95
CA ILE A 930 -28.26 -14.91 -3.70
C ILE A 930 -26.74 -14.67 -3.77
N PRO A 931 -25.90 -15.67 -4.10
CA PRO A 931 -24.47 -15.43 -4.36
C PRO A 931 -24.26 -14.33 -5.41
N GLY A 932 -23.33 -13.42 -5.16
CA GLY A 932 -23.15 -12.22 -6.00
C GLY A 932 -23.96 -10.99 -5.55
N SER A 933 -24.58 -11.05 -4.37
CA SER A 933 -25.41 -9.96 -3.81
C SER A 933 -24.68 -9.15 -2.74
N ILE A 934 -25.02 -7.87 -2.66
CA ILE A 934 -24.56 -6.92 -1.64
C ILE A 934 -25.74 -6.09 -1.12
N VAL A 935 -25.72 -5.77 0.18
CA VAL A 935 -26.64 -4.83 0.82
C VAL A 935 -25.86 -3.94 1.77
N CYS A 936 -26.08 -2.63 1.70
CA CYS A 936 -25.41 -1.64 2.52
C CYS A 936 -26.41 -0.83 3.34
N PHE A 937 -26.23 -0.79 4.66
CA PHE A 937 -27.08 -0.08 5.61
C PHE A 937 -26.36 1.11 6.22
N LYS A 938 -27.12 2.16 6.49
CA LYS A 938 -26.71 3.22 7.41
C LYS A 938 -27.35 2.99 8.77
N ILE A 939 -26.52 2.86 9.80
CA ILE A 939 -26.95 2.62 11.18
C ILE A 939 -26.62 3.82 12.06
N VAL A 940 -27.55 4.16 12.95
CA VAL A 940 -27.40 5.25 13.92
C VAL A 940 -27.77 4.77 15.31
N LEU A 941 -27.19 5.41 16.32
CA LEU A 941 -27.60 5.17 17.70
C LEU A 941 -29.04 5.62 17.96
N ASP A 942 -29.71 4.95 18.90
CA ASP A 942 -31.04 5.36 19.35
C ASP A 942 -31.01 6.71 20.10
N GLY A 943 -32.16 7.32 20.33
CA GLY A 943 -32.25 8.63 21.01
C GLY A 943 -31.73 8.63 22.46
N ARG A 944 -31.89 7.52 23.20
CA ARG A 944 -31.44 7.36 24.59
C ARG A 944 -29.92 7.21 24.65
N GLN A 945 -29.35 6.38 23.77
CA GLN A 945 -27.91 6.15 23.60
C GLN A 945 -27.21 7.45 23.14
N LYS A 946 -27.81 8.18 22.19
CA LYS A 946 -27.30 9.50 21.77
C LYS A 946 -27.21 10.48 22.94
N SER A 947 -28.26 10.55 23.74
CA SER A 947 -28.31 11.44 24.91
C SER A 947 -27.27 11.03 25.96
N ALA A 948 -27.13 9.73 26.21
CA ALA A 948 -26.15 9.18 27.14
C ALA A 948 -24.70 9.52 26.73
N ILE A 949 -24.35 9.31 25.45
CA ILE A 949 -23.01 9.64 24.95
C ILE A 949 -22.75 11.14 24.96
N LEU A 950 -23.74 11.99 24.67
CA LEU A 950 -23.58 13.44 24.77
C LEU A 950 -23.25 13.86 26.20
N ASN A 951 -23.93 13.29 27.20
CA ASN A 951 -23.64 13.55 28.61
C ASN A 951 -22.22 13.10 28.98
N VAL A 952 -21.79 11.91 28.51
CA VAL A 952 -20.42 11.42 28.73
C VAL A 952 -19.40 12.35 28.07
N ARG A 953 -19.62 12.80 26.83
CA ARG A 953 -18.72 13.72 26.12
C ARG A 953 -18.64 15.09 26.78
N GLN A 954 -19.77 15.59 27.29
CA GLN A 954 -19.81 16.82 28.05
C GLN A 954 -18.99 16.69 29.33
N LEU A 955 -19.13 15.57 30.04
CA LEU A 955 -18.30 15.23 31.19
C LEU A 955 -16.81 15.17 30.81
N LEU A 956 -16.45 14.52 29.71
CA LEU A 956 -15.04 14.43 29.27
C LEU A 956 -14.41 15.78 28.89
N SER A 957 -15.21 16.80 28.57
CA SER A 957 -14.68 18.14 28.25
C SER A 957 -13.87 18.75 29.40
N GLN A 958 -14.16 18.37 30.65
CA GLN A 958 -13.44 18.82 31.83
C GLN A 958 -12.01 18.25 31.92
N PHE A 959 -11.71 17.17 31.18
CA PHE A 959 -10.37 16.57 31.13
C PHE A 959 -9.58 17.04 29.90
N GLY A 960 -10.01 18.12 29.23
CA GLY A 960 -9.37 18.65 28.04
C GLY A 960 -9.70 17.90 26.74
N TYR A 961 -10.61 16.92 26.76
CA TYR A 961 -11.11 16.30 25.53
C TYR A 961 -12.05 17.25 24.79
N ARG A 962 -11.57 17.85 23.69
CA ARG A 962 -12.40 18.70 22.82
C ARG A 962 -13.34 17.87 21.93
N MET A 963 -14.44 17.42 22.52
CA MET A 963 -15.48 16.63 21.85
C MET A 963 -16.53 17.52 21.17
N ARG A 964 -17.17 17.00 20.11
CA ARG A 964 -18.23 17.70 19.37
C ARG A 964 -19.59 17.06 19.60
N THR A 965 -20.63 17.87 19.48
CA THR A 965 -22.01 17.38 19.34
C THR A 965 -22.19 16.64 18.01
N TYR A 966 -23.27 15.88 17.88
CA TYR A 966 -23.65 15.26 16.59
C TYR A 966 -23.87 16.29 15.47
N SER A 967 -24.24 17.53 15.81
CA SER A 967 -24.38 18.66 14.88
C SER A 967 -23.05 19.35 14.52
N GLY A 968 -21.91 18.82 15.01
CA GLY A 968 -20.58 19.35 14.73
C GLY A 968 -20.20 20.60 15.52
N ARG A 969 -21.04 21.05 16.47
CA ARG A 969 -20.72 22.16 17.37
C ARG A 969 -19.75 21.68 18.44
N THR A 970 -18.74 22.47 18.74
CA THR A 970 -17.87 22.23 19.90
C THR A 970 -18.73 22.34 21.16
N LEU A 971 -18.65 21.34 22.03
CA LEU A 971 -19.29 21.42 23.34
C LEU A 971 -18.61 22.56 24.15
N GLN A 972 -19.39 23.34 24.88
CA GLN A 972 -18.83 24.37 25.75
C GLN A 972 -17.93 23.70 26.79
N GLU A 973 -16.69 24.18 26.91
CA GLU A 973 -15.77 23.77 27.97
C GLU A 973 -16.39 24.18 29.32
N ILE A 974 -16.59 23.20 30.20
CA ILE A 974 -17.06 23.49 31.56
C ILE A 974 -15.86 24.05 32.33
N MET A 975 -15.85 25.37 32.55
CA MET A 975 -14.69 26.11 33.09
C MET A 975 -14.41 25.88 34.58
N SER A 976 -15.33 25.25 35.31
CA SER A 976 -15.20 24.88 36.71
C SER A 976 -16.11 23.70 36.95
N THR A 977 -15.55 22.57 37.39
CA THR A 977 -16.33 21.35 37.55
C THR A 977 -16.53 20.99 39.01
N ASP A 978 -17.68 20.37 39.30
CA ASP A 978 -17.91 19.76 40.61
C ASP A 978 -16.79 18.80 41.00
N LEU A 979 -16.13 18.16 40.02
CA LEU A 979 -15.01 17.26 40.24
C LEU A 979 -13.78 17.98 40.82
N GLU A 980 -13.35 19.10 40.25
CA GLU A 980 -12.20 19.88 40.78
C GLU A 980 -12.43 20.30 42.24
N ARG A 981 -13.65 20.75 42.55
CA ARG A 981 -14.05 21.11 43.91
C ARG A 981 -14.04 19.90 44.84
N ILE A 982 -14.49 18.73 44.37
CA ILE A 982 -14.47 17.48 45.15
C ILE A 982 -13.02 17.06 45.39
N THR A 983 -12.16 17.05 44.37
CA THR A 983 -10.77 16.60 44.46
C THR A 983 -9.90 17.53 45.29
N ALA A 984 -10.13 18.84 45.23
CA ALA A 984 -9.39 19.82 46.04
C ALA A 984 -9.60 19.67 47.56
N ASN A 985 -10.69 19.01 47.98
CA ASN A 985 -10.98 18.74 49.40
C ASN A 985 -10.42 17.39 49.89
N LEU A 986 -9.77 16.61 49.02
CA LEU A 986 -9.19 15.32 49.40
C LEU A 986 -7.88 15.54 50.16
N SER A 987 -7.73 14.88 51.31
CA SER A 987 -6.45 14.81 52.02
C SER A 987 -5.50 13.81 51.35
N LEU A 988 -4.19 13.86 51.66
CA LEU A 988 -3.23 12.84 51.22
C LEU A 988 -3.65 11.41 51.60
N ASN A 989 -4.34 11.24 52.72
CA ASN A 989 -4.88 9.94 53.15
C ASN A 989 -6.11 9.51 52.31
N ASP A 990 -6.92 10.47 51.87
CA ASP A 990 -8.01 10.20 50.93
C ASP A 990 -7.47 9.85 49.54
N LEU A 991 -6.41 10.53 49.09
CA LEU A 991 -5.72 10.23 47.82
C LEU A 991 -5.15 8.81 47.82
N ASN A 992 -4.59 8.34 48.94
CA ASN A 992 -4.16 6.94 49.08
C ASN A 992 -5.33 5.96 48.85
N ARG A 993 -6.53 6.25 49.40
CA ARG A 993 -7.73 5.43 49.18
C ARG A 993 -8.21 5.46 47.74
N VAL A 994 -8.17 6.62 47.09
CA VAL A 994 -8.59 6.77 45.70
C VAL A 994 -7.64 6.04 44.74
N LEU A 995 -6.33 6.17 44.93
CA LEU A 995 -5.33 5.72 43.97
C LEU A 995 -4.82 4.29 44.24
N PHE A 996 -4.49 3.93 45.48
CA PHE A 996 -3.68 2.75 45.77
C PHE A 996 -4.47 1.65 46.50
N ARG A 997 -4.29 1.51 47.82
CA ARG A 997 -4.82 0.44 48.68
C ARG A 997 -4.61 -0.99 48.14
N VAL A 998 -3.73 -1.75 48.78
CA VAL A 998 -3.62 -3.19 48.49
C VAL A 998 -4.80 -3.96 49.12
N ALA A 999 -5.06 -5.18 48.66
CA ALA A 999 -6.22 -5.96 49.13
C ALA A 999 -6.25 -6.12 50.66
N GLY A 1000 -5.11 -6.41 51.29
CA GLY A 1000 -5.03 -6.57 52.74
C GLY A 1000 -5.38 -5.30 53.52
N GLU A 1001 -4.97 -4.13 53.01
CA GLU A 1001 -5.33 -2.84 53.60
C GLU A 1001 -6.84 -2.58 53.49
N GLU A 1002 -7.44 -2.91 52.34
CA GLU A 1002 -8.87 -2.72 52.11
C GLU A 1002 -9.73 -3.68 52.96
N TYR A 1003 -9.28 -4.92 53.17
CA TYR A 1003 -9.94 -5.88 54.04
C TYR A 1003 -9.90 -5.46 55.52
N ASP A 1004 -8.82 -4.81 55.96
CA ASP A 1004 -8.65 -4.34 57.34
C ASP A 1004 -9.71 -3.29 57.74
N ASP A 1005 -10.24 -2.55 56.77
CA ASP A 1005 -11.35 -1.60 57.02
C ASP A 1005 -12.66 -2.32 57.41
N GLY A 1006 -12.79 -3.63 57.16
CA GLY A 1006 -13.95 -4.45 57.56
C GLY A 1006 -15.24 -4.17 56.79
N LEU A 1007 -15.15 -3.49 55.64
CA LEU A 1007 -16.29 -3.02 54.85
C LEU A 1007 -16.68 -3.94 53.67
N GLY A 1008 -16.02 -5.10 53.53
CA GLY A 1008 -16.35 -6.11 52.53
C GLY A 1008 -15.80 -5.86 51.13
N PHE A 1009 -14.85 -4.94 50.98
CA PHE A 1009 -14.12 -4.69 49.73
C PHE A 1009 -12.74 -5.33 49.75
N GLY A 1010 -12.26 -5.72 48.58
CA GLY A 1010 -10.90 -6.20 48.33
C GLY A 1010 -10.46 -5.81 46.92
N ALA A 1011 -9.33 -6.34 46.45
CA ALA A 1011 -8.92 -6.13 45.06
C ALA A 1011 -9.95 -6.74 44.09
N TYR A 1012 -10.28 -6.01 43.02
CA TYR A 1012 -11.21 -6.53 42.01
C TYR A 1012 -10.56 -7.64 41.19
N ASN A 1013 -11.21 -8.79 41.13
CA ASN A 1013 -10.79 -9.92 40.30
C ASN A 1013 -11.32 -9.75 38.87
N LEU A 1014 -10.43 -9.60 37.90
CA LEU A 1014 -10.79 -9.58 36.48
C LEU A 1014 -10.82 -11.02 35.93
N PRO A 1015 -11.97 -11.51 35.44
CA PRO A 1015 -12.07 -12.85 34.86
C PRO A 1015 -11.03 -13.05 33.75
N GLY A 1016 -10.21 -14.09 33.85
CA GLY A 1016 -9.15 -14.37 32.87
C GLY A 1016 -7.87 -13.52 32.98
N PHE A 1017 -7.76 -12.63 33.98
CA PHE A 1017 -6.55 -11.85 34.26
C PHE A 1017 -6.06 -12.01 35.70
N GLY A 1018 -6.98 -12.03 36.68
CA GLY A 1018 -6.67 -12.12 38.12
C GLY A 1018 -6.94 -10.82 38.87
N ASP A 1019 -6.45 -10.73 40.11
CA ASP A 1019 -6.66 -9.58 40.97
C ASP A 1019 -5.82 -8.37 40.52
N LEU A 1020 -6.40 -7.17 40.64
CA LEU A 1020 -5.64 -5.94 40.46
C LEU A 1020 -4.63 -5.74 41.62
N ASN A 1021 -3.44 -5.23 41.30
CA ASN A 1021 -2.40 -4.93 42.31
C ASN A 1021 -2.85 -3.91 43.36
N TYR A 1022 -3.78 -3.04 42.99
CA TYR A 1022 -4.34 -1.97 43.83
C TYR A 1022 -5.86 -1.95 43.65
N CYS A 1023 -6.59 -1.71 44.73
CA CYS A 1023 -8.05 -1.55 44.73
C CYS A 1023 -8.47 -0.20 44.13
N GLY A 1024 -7.59 0.80 44.22
CA GLY A 1024 -7.77 2.13 43.67
C GLY A 1024 -7.47 2.26 42.17
N LEU A 1025 -7.59 3.49 41.68
CA LEU A 1025 -7.47 3.82 40.25
C LEU A 1025 -6.09 3.46 39.66
N GLN A 1026 -5.02 3.47 40.47
CA GLN A 1026 -3.68 3.07 39.99
C GLN A 1026 -3.66 1.65 39.45
N GLY A 1027 -4.38 0.72 40.08
CA GLY A 1027 -4.48 -0.67 39.63
C GLY A 1027 -5.02 -0.75 38.21
N LEU A 1028 -6.12 -0.05 37.96
CA LEU A 1028 -6.75 0.05 36.65
C LEU A 1028 -5.89 0.79 35.62
N VAL A 1029 -5.36 1.96 35.98
CA VAL A 1029 -4.53 2.79 35.08
C VAL A 1029 -3.25 2.07 34.67
N SER A 1030 -2.68 1.23 35.53
CA SER A 1030 -1.51 0.42 35.20
C SER A 1030 -1.80 -0.58 34.07
N VAL A 1031 -2.97 -1.23 34.11
CA VAL A 1031 -3.44 -2.14 33.07
C VAL A 1031 -3.84 -1.37 31.81
N LEU A 1032 -4.68 -0.34 31.95
CA LEU A 1032 -5.16 0.51 30.85
C LEU A 1032 -4.02 1.22 30.10
N ARG A 1033 -2.90 1.55 30.76
CA ARG A 1033 -1.71 2.13 30.11
C ARG A 1033 -1.12 1.17 29.07
N ASN A 1034 -1.12 -0.13 29.33
CA ASN A 1034 -0.64 -1.12 28.36
C ASN A 1034 -1.67 -1.33 27.25
N ILE A 1035 -2.96 -1.42 27.61
CA ILE A 1035 -4.05 -1.52 26.63
C ILE A 1035 -4.03 -0.32 25.66
N ARG A 1036 -3.85 0.92 26.14
CA ARG A 1036 -3.79 2.12 25.29
C ARG A 1036 -2.64 2.12 24.30
N LYS A 1037 -1.49 1.53 24.65
CA LYS A 1037 -0.31 1.47 23.76
C LYS A 1037 -0.58 0.61 22.53
N SER A 1038 -1.22 -0.55 22.71
CA SER A 1038 -1.55 -1.48 21.63
C SER A 1038 -2.99 -1.34 21.11
N ASN A 1039 -3.81 -0.50 21.75
CA ASN A 1039 -5.26 -0.44 21.56
C ASN A 1039 -5.91 -1.83 21.63
N ASP A 1040 -5.49 -2.65 22.61
CA ASP A 1040 -5.92 -4.04 22.77
C ASP A 1040 -7.33 -4.14 23.33
N LEU A 1041 -8.34 -3.98 22.47
CA LEU A 1041 -9.75 -4.13 22.83
C LEU A 1041 -10.12 -5.58 23.18
N GLY A 1042 -9.24 -6.55 22.92
CA GLY A 1042 -9.43 -7.97 23.27
C GLY A 1042 -9.04 -8.31 24.71
N HIS A 1043 -8.42 -7.37 25.43
CA HIS A 1043 -7.99 -7.58 26.81
C HIS A 1043 -9.17 -7.96 27.73
N PRO A 1044 -8.99 -8.87 28.72
CA PRO A 1044 -10.06 -9.30 29.62
C PRO A 1044 -10.80 -8.16 30.34
N LEU A 1045 -10.09 -7.07 30.66
CA LEU A 1045 -10.69 -5.84 31.19
C LEU A 1045 -11.74 -5.23 30.25
N CYS A 1046 -11.43 -5.13 28.95
CA CYS A 1046 -12.37 -4.62 27.96
C CYS A 1046 -13.55 -5.57 27.76
N CYS A 1047 -13.32 -6.89 27.82
CA CYS A 1047 -14.41 -7.89 27.81
C CYS A 1047 -15.32 -7.72 29.02
N ASN A 1048 -14.78 -7.66 30.23
CA ASN A 1048 -15.56 -7.48 31.46
C ASN A 1048 -16.45 -6.23 31.41
N LEU A 1049 -15.94 -5.12 30.86
CA LEU A 1049 -16.70 -3.87 30.66
C LEU A 1049 -17.81 -3.97 29.59
N ARG A 1050 -17.67 -4.86 28.61
CA ARG A 1050 -18.71 -5.14 27.61
C ARG A 1050 -19.76 -6.09 28.18
N ASP A 1051 -19.34 -7.07 28.98
CA ASP A 1051 -20.17 -8.14 29.52
C ASP A 1051 -21.08 -7.64 30.66
N GLY A 1052 -20.66 -6.62 31.42
CA GLY A 1052 -21.49 -6.07 32.48
C GLY A 1052 -20.93 -4.83 33.17
N ASP A 1053 -21.67 -4.37 34.18
CA ASP A 1053 -21.42 -3.09 34.87
C ASP A 1053 -20.68 -3.23 36.21
N TRP A 1054 -20.25 -4.45 36.56
CA TRP A 1054 -19.70 -4.81 37.88
C TRP A 1054 -18.51 -3.95 38.30
N LEU A 1055 -17.58 -3.69 37.37
CA LEU A 1055 -16.41 -2.86 37.65
C LEU A 1055 -16.79 -1.40 37.89
N LEU A 1056 -17.82 -0.90 37.19
CA LEU A 1056 -18.34 0.45 37.39
C LEU A 1056 -18.94 0.61 38.80
N ASP A 1057 -19.73 -0.39 39.22
CA ASP A 1057 -20.32 -0.45 40.56
C ASP A 1057 -19.26 -0.57 41.64
N TYR A 1058 -18.25 -1.41 41.43
CA TYR A 1058 -17.14 -1.61 42.37
C TYR A 1058 -16.43 -0.28 42.71
N ILE A 1059 -16.02 0.48 41.68
CA ILE A 1059 -15.28 1.75 41.85
C ILE A 1059 -16.12 2.76 42.66
N ALA A 1060 -17.38 2.94 42.29
CA ALA A 1060 -18.24 3.91 42.95
C ALA A 1060 -18.58 3.50 44.40
N ASN A 1061 -18.95 2.23 44.62
CA ASN A 1061 -19.39 1.75 45.93
C ASN A 1061 -18.24 1.70 46.94
N ARG A 1062 -17.03 1.33 46.50
CA ARG A 1062 -15.83 1.34 47.32
C ARG A 1062 -15.51 2.73 47.88
N LEU A 1063 -15.69 3.79 47.09
CA LEU A 1063 -15.43 5.16 47.55
C LEU A 1063 -16.59 5.74 48.39
N LYS A 1064 -17.83 5.29 48.17
CA LYS A 1064 -19.01 5.82 48.89
C LYS A 1064 -19.04 5.50 50.39
N VAL A 1065 -18.36 4.45 50.83
CA VAL A 1065 -18.40 4.00 52.23
C VAL A 1065 -17.51 4.82 53.18
N HIS A 1066 -16.57 5.60 52.67
CA HIS A 1066 -15.71 6.48 53.48
C HIS A 1066 -16.15 7.94 53.38
N SER A 1067 -16.17 8.66 54.51
CA SER A 1067 -16.64 10.05 54.55
C SER A 1067 -15.81 11.01 53.67
N GLY A 1068 -14.49 10.83 53.62
CA GLY A 1068 -13.57 11.68 52.84
C GLY A 1068 -13.68 11.51 51.32
N THR A 1069 -13.98 10.30 50.83
CA THR A 1069 -14.08 9.99 49.39
C THR A 1069 -15.52 9.84 48.87
N LYS A 1070 -16.53 9.95 49.75
CA LYS A 1070 -17.94 9.74 49.42
C LYS A 1070 -18.43 10.58 48.25
N GLN A 1071 -18.08 11.87 48.20
CA GLN A 1071 -18.50 12.77 47.13
C GLN A 1071 -17.92 12.36 45.78
N LEU A 1072 -16.68 11.87 45.75
CA LEU A 1072 -16.06 11.33 44.54
C LEU A 1072 -16.73 10.02 44.11
N GLY A 1073 -17.12 9.16 45.06
CA GLY A 1073 -17.91 7.95 44.77
C GLY A 1073 -19.28 8.25 44.15
N ILE A 1074 -20.00 9.25 44.67
CA ILE A 1074 -21.28 9.74 44.11
C ILE A 1074 -21.07 10.32 42.70
N TRP A 1075 -19.97 11.04 42.51
CA TRP A 1075 -19.60 11.59 41.20
C TRP A 1075 -19.36 10.46 40.18
N PHE A 1076 -18.60 9.42 40.53
CA PHE A 1076 -18.39 8.24 39.67
C PHE A 1076 -19.67 7.49 39.35
N GLU A 1077 -20.55 7.28 40.33
CA GLU A 1077 -21.87 6.67 40.11
C GLU A 1077 -22.69 7.45 39.07
N THR A 1078 -22.68 8.78 39.18
CA THR A 1078 -23.36 9.67 38.22
C THR A 1078 -22.72 9.58 36.82
N ALA A 1079 -21.40 9.62 36.74
CA ALA A 1079 -20.66 9.48 35.47
C ALA A 1079 -20.97 8.13 34.80
N PHE A 1080 -20.92 7.04 35.55
CA PHE A 1080 -21.18 5.69 35.06
C PHE A 1080 -22.65 5.44 34.73
N SER A 1081 -23.60 6.11 35.36
CA SER A 1081 -25.03 5.98 35.02
C SER A 1081 -25.31 6.34 33.55
N ASN A 1082 -24.60 7.33 33.01
CA ASN A 1082 -24.66 7.69 31.59
C ASN A 1082 -23.91 6.66 30.73
N LEU A 1083 -22.77 6.17 31.20
CA LEU A 1083 -21.98 5.17 30.48
C LEU A 1083 -22.74 3.84 30.28
N ARG A 1084 -23.48 3.36 31.30
CA ARG A 1084 -24.31 2.14 31.25
C ARG A 1084 -25.35 2.15 30.13
N ARG A 1085 -25.78 3.34 29.73
CA ARG A 1085 -26.80 3.56 28.68
C ARG A 1085 -26.18 3.70 27.29
N SER A 1086 -24.87 3.63 27.18
CA SER A 1086 -24.14 3.65 25.91
C SER A 1086 -24.09 2.23 25.33
N PRO A 1087 -23.92 2.07 24.00
CA PRO A 1087 -23.70 0.76 23.40
C PRO A 1087 -22.51 0.05 24.05
N ARG A 1088 -22.68 -1.25 24.37
CA ARG A 1088 -21.66 -2.03 25.09
C ARG A 1088 -20.28 -1.95 24.47
N TYR A 1089 -20.18 -2.01 23.13
CA TYR A 1089 -18.90 -1.91 22.41
C TYR A 1089 -18.16 -0.57 22.58
N LEU A 1090 -18.84 0.51 23.00
CA LEU A 1090 -18.23 1.82 23.27
C LEU A 1090 -17.84 2.02 24.74
N ILE A 1091 -18.33 1.18 25.67
CA ILE A 1091 -18.08 1.33 27.10
C ILE A 1091 -16.58 1.34 27.42
N PRO A 1092 -15.73 0.41 26.91
CA PRO A 1092 -14.30 0.41 27.22
C PRO A 1092 -13.59 1.72 26.85
N CYS A 1093 -13.93 2.29 25.69
CA CYS A 1093 -13.37 3.53 25.18
C CYS A 1093 -13.64 4.73 26.09
N TYR A 1094 -14.91 4.91 26.46
CA TYR A 1094 -15.31 6.01 27.34
C TYR A 1094 -14.92 5.78 28.80
N PHE A 1095 -14.92 4.53 29.26
CA PHE A 1095 -14.45 4.17 30.60
C PHE A 1095 -12.98 4.56 30.80
N ASP A 1096 -12.10 4.18 29.87
CA ASP A 1096 -10.68 4.56 29.92
C ASP A 1096 -10.50 6.09 29.99
N ALA A 1097 -11.22 6.84 29.15
CA ALA A 1097 -11.14 8.30 29.14
C ALA A 1097 -11.61 8.93 30.46
N ILE A 1098 -12.67 8.40 31.09
CA ILE A 1098 -13.15 8.86 32.41
C ILE A 1098 -12.11 8.54 33.49
N ILE A 1099 -11.65 7.29 33.56
CA ILE A 1099 -10.72 6.84 34.59
C ILE A 1099 -9.39 7.58 34.49
N PHE A 1100 -8.84 7.72 33.28
CA PHE A 1100 -7.60 8.44 33.05
C PHE A 1100 -7.74 9.93 33.38
N GLY A 1101 -8.85 10.56 32.96
CA GLY A 1101 -9.11 11.97 33.26
C GLY A 1101 -9.19 12.25 34.77
N VAL A 1102 -9.93 11.43 35.53
CA VAL A 1102 -9.98 11.56 36.99
C VAL A 1102 -8.62 11.29 37.62
N TYR A 1103 -7.92 10.24 37.17
CA TYR A 1103 -6.59 9.92 37.67
C TYR A 1103 -5.61 11.10 37.50
N SER A 1104 -5.60 11.75 36.34
CA SER A 1104 -4.73 12.91 36.10
C SER A 1104 -5.04 14.09 37.01
N ILE A 1105 -6.31 14.43 37.23
CA ILE A 1105 -6.69 15.51 38.17
C ILE A 1105 -6.27 15.15 39.61
N VAL A 1106 -6.50 13.90 40.04
CA VAL A 1106 -6.14 13.43 41.38
C VAL A 1106 -4.62 13.44 41.57
N GLU A 1107 -3.86 13.09 40.53
CA GLU A 1107 -2.39 13.17 40.52
C GLU A 1107 -1.91 14.63 40.60
N GLU A 1108 -2.50 15.57 39.85
CA GLU A 1108 -2.21 17.00 39.94
C GLU A 1108 -2.50 17.57 41.35
N VAL A 1109 -3.61 17.18 41.97
CA VAL A 1109 -3.92 17.55 43.37
C VAL A 1109 -2.87 16.99 44.33
N ALA A 1110 -2.43 15.74 44.12
CA ALA A 1110 -1.35 15.17 44.93
C ALA A 1110 -0.08 16.02 44.83
N TRP A 1111 0.35 16.35 43.61
CA TRP A 1111 1.52 17.22 43.39
C TRP A 1111 1.35 18.61 44.04
N ALA A 1112 0.20 19.24 43.88
CA ALA A 1112 -0.08 20.56 44.45
C ALA A 1112 -0.13 20.57 46.00
N THR A 1113 -0.36 19.43 46.63
CA THR A 1113 -0.34 19.28 48.10
C THR A 1113 1.02 18.84 48.66
N MET A 1114 1.95 18.45 47.79
CA MET A 1114 3.34 18.16 48.15
C MET A 1114 4.19 19.43 48.12
N SER A 1115 5.37 19.39 48.74
CA SER A 1115 6.32 20.51 48.66
C SER A 1115 6.84 20.68 47.24
N GLU A 1116 7.03 21.94 46.83
CA GLU A 1116 7.70 22.31 45.57
C GLU A 1116 9.11 21.72 45.43
#